data_AF-A0A1F9KVC1-F1
#
_entry.id   AF-A0A1F9KVC1-F1
#
_cell.length_a   1.000
_cell.length_b   1.000
_cell.length_c   1.000
_cell.angle_alpha   90.00
_cell.angle_beta   90.00
_cell.angle_gamma   90.00
#
_symmetry.space_group_name_H-M   'P 1'
#
loop_
_entity.id
_entity.type
_entity.pdbx_description
1 polymer ?
#
loop_
_entity_poly.entity_id
_entity_poly.type
_entity_poly.pdbx_seq_one_letter_code
_entity_poly.pdbx_strand_id
1 'polypeptide(L)'
;MSQPLRATLLLTKRSDYNNNSDTLQSLSWLKGGSVKNIRRLRVVALQSALSLVASAHVYAQQQPAGVVTALQGKAQLSRPAAPGPVALRFKDGVLIRDTIDTQEKSLVRVLFGGKSTVTLRELSRLEVREELLPTGATRSTMELSSGAMLVNVAKQLMRPGDEVVIRTPNAVAAVRGTVVFFQYFQALGQTVMTVLSGLVNAFGKDIGANTQAILTGTDIKISTISQQQANQILNQSQIGGKPSSENSQIQTATAAGVADVLVTLTGGGGPTPPPPSSPPPPPPPTTVPETSSSPPALFQFTDSTVFIGTDLVKMNGGSLTTCAGGSTCAPLTSSTPPPPPPFPLTPPATVVVANDSLNTGAGFSLFNLPSGQTVVQSQPLLIATSADITVGGNGFDNPGNFTSRSAGPLLRFSNTNVSSGSLTLGATSLLNLSGGANVSIGGSILDLTNLDLTLGDLILGLDPVVRNTGGSTLANTAGPVIKITGGSLTADVLGLGDGTQTWNFTGSLLDLTNADVTLRTFGKDDCIGEGCGNDAQFKLAANEPLLKLNNSTLTLTDMAGNDIGPTSSPVPPPFPGQHGVLLSATGSTSTIVVAGPLFGFGDVNLIDTIPQIQLTDSTITQTGSDGLIRVHGLATIGGSLIAATNSIINSDSNLLEIQGGGGAQLVMNSANPNSPNPVAVFNGGSYTFGADSSGINSPNSLFYLQGINTDAAGLGTDQPIKGNGAQFTVADPFNPGTATATNPIGSLLEATGGANIQVQKGAADASSAAVRIDTALFEASAPIINLVGSLTGQTQLMIGAAADPADANRALDLNSANVMSKGPVIALDKGLITVNNGPLINLVGSKMLVDANGLAMIRLSNGSQINVVDLFRLSTASKINVVNGPLVLVDGVGSTLTASGALVNFNGSGGSQIIVNNSICGGACAVTSGIQVSGSNIAIGPNPIKNPGLGSISVSGTNTAVIRTTNGGVVNILAP
;
A
#
# COMPACT_ATOMS: atom_id res chain seq x y z
N MET A 1 31.34 64.88 -26.90
CA MET A 1 32.68 64.26 -27.09
C MET A 1 32.43 62.78 -27.36
N SER A 2 32.33 62.33 -28.62
CA SER A 2 33.42 62.11 -29.62
C SER A 2 34.16 60.80 -29.33
N GLN A 3 33.76 59.66 -29.90
CA GLN A 3 33.97 59.19 -31.31
C GLN A 3 35.44 58.77 -31.60
N PRO A 4 35.67 57.78 -32.49
CA PRO A 4 36.54 56.65 -32.18
C PRO A 4 37.66 56.43 -33.23
N LEU A 5 38.36 55.29 -33.18
CA LEU A 5 39.08 54.62 -34.29
C LEU A 5 39.06 53.09 -34.01
N ARG A 6 38.96 52.15 -34.98
CA ARG A 6 39.78 51.84 -36.18
C ARG A 6 41.24 51.46 -35.84
N ALA A 7 41.92 50.55 -36.55
CA ALA A 7 41.49 49.48 -37.47
C ALA A 7 42.70 48.54 -37.78
N THR A 8 42.40 47.33 -38.28
CA THR A 8 43.09 46.59 -39.36
C THR A 8 44.49 47.06 -39.84
N LEU A 9 45.53 46.20 -39.82
CA LEU A 9 46.11 45.51 -41.01
C LEU A 9 47.41 44.71 -40.67
N LEU A 10 47.85 43.88 -41.63
CA LEU A 10 49.07 43.07 -41.74
C LEU A 10 50.42 43.86 -41.71
N LEU A 11 51.52 43.09 -41.75
CA LEU A 11 52.97 43.40 -41.91
C LEU A 11 53.72 43.17 -40.57
N THR A 12 54.84 42.42 -40.47
CA THR A 12 55.75 41.78 -41.46
C THR A 12 56.42 40.54 -40.79
N LYS A 13 57.23 39.64 -41.40
CA LYS A 13 57.91 39.57 -42.71
C LYS A 13 58.18 38.09 -43.14
N ARG A 14 58.91 37.95 -44.26
CA ARG A 14 59.75 36.82 -44.75
C ARG A 14 60.68 36.17 -43.71
N SER A 15 61.36 35.05 -43.97
CA SER A 15 61.26 33.90 -44.92
C SER A 15 62.54 33.07 -44.75
N ASP A 16 62.55 31.84 -45.25
CA ASP A 16 63.76 31.02 -45.48
C ASP A 16 64.47 30.57 -44.16
N TYR A 17 65.27 29.51 -44.10
CA TYR A 17 65.59 28.43 -45.05
C TYR A 17 66.20 27.24 -44.28
N ASN A 18 66.11 26.01 -44.84
CA ASN A 18 67.13 24.96 -44.72
C ASN A 18 67.47 24.36 -43.32
N ASN A 19 68.12 23.18 -43.22
CA ASN A 19 68.10 21.97 -44.08
C ASN A 19 68.69 20.80 -43.28
N ASN A 20 68.42 19.57 -43.77
CA ASN A 20 69.30 18.40 -43.70
C ASN A 20 69.63 17.76 -42.32
N SER A 21 70.00 16.47 -42.24
CA SER A 21 69.71 15.30 -43.09
C SER A 21 70.20 14.01 -42.40
N ASP A 22 69.90 12.84 -42.99
CA ASP A 22 70.69 11.59 -42.95
C ASP A 22 70.78 10.80 -41.62
N THR A 23 70.97 9.47 -41.57
CA THR A 23 70.91 8.31 -42.53
C THR A 23 70.71 7.03 -41.67
N LEU A 24 70.55 5.76 -42.10
CA LEU A 24 70.48 4.93 -43.33
C LEU A 24 69.67 3.66 -42.87
N GLN A 25 69.15 2.64 -43.56
CA GLN A 25 69.12 1.91 -44.87
C GLN A 25 67.65 1.38 -45.01
N SER A 26 67.08 0.70 -46.02
CA SER A 26 67.27 0.38 -47.46
C SER A 26 66.00 -0.41 -47.92
N LEU A 27 65.78 -1.01 -49.11
CA LEU A 27 66.54 -1.12 -50.37
C LEU A 27 65.58 -1.31 -51.58
N SER A 28 65.05 -0.22 -52.16
CA SER A 28 64.40 -0.21 -53.50
C SER A 28 63.09 -1.06 -53.65
N TRP A 29 62.43 -1.28 -54.81
CA TRP A 29 62.73 -0.92 -56.22
C TRP A 29 61.46 -0.78 -57.13
N LEU A 30 61.69 -0.21 -58.32
CA LEU A 30 61.04 -0.40 -59.65
C LEU A 30 59.50 -0.59 -59.82
N LYS A 31 58.87 0.47 -60.37
CA LYS A 31 57.91 0.52 -61.53
C LYS A 31 56.56 -0.24 -61.45
N GLY A 32 55.46 0.20 -62.08
CA GLY A 32 55.20 1.45 -62.83
C GLY A 32 54.18 1.28 -63.99
N GLY A 33 52.96 1.82 -63.85
CA GLY A 33 51.88 1.76 -64.86
C GLY A 33 51.02 0.47 -64.82
N SER A 34 49.89 0.35 -65.52
CA SER A 34 49.10 1.33 -66.28
C SER A 34 47.63 0.84 -66.50
N VAL A 35 46.79 1.68 -67.11
CA VAL A 35 45.34 1.46 -67.34
C VAL A 35 45.06 0.47 -68.49
N LYS A 36 44.14 -0.52 -68.31
CA LYS A 36 43.01 -0.88 -69.22
C LYS A 36 42.36 -2.26 -68.97
N ASN A 37 41.05 -2.24 -68.64
CA ASN A 37 39.92 -2.74 -69.46
C ASN A 37 39.82 -4.21 -69.97
N ILE A 38 38.56 -4.66 -70.14
CA ILE A 38 38.05 -5.68 -71.12
C ILE A 38 37.97 -7.20 -70.77
N ARG A 39 36.71 -7.64 -70.53
CA ARG A 39 35.98 -8.85 -71.04
C ARG A 39 36.39 -10.32 -70.72
N ARG A 40 35.39 -10.99 -70.11
CA ARG A 40 34.68 -12.24 -70.56
C ARG A 40 35.20 -13.66 -70.24
N LEU A 41 34.23 -14.43 -69.73
CA LEU A 41 33.86 -15.85 -69.97
C LEU A 41 34.51 -17.01 -69.19
N ARG A 42 33.70 -18.08 -69.08
CA ARG A 42 33.86 -19.36 -68.38
C ARG A 42 34.60 -20.41 -69.24
N VAL A 43 35.02 -21.52 -68.63
CA VAL A 43 34.89 -22.97 -69.04
C VAL A 43 35.94 -23.79 -68.25
N VAL A 44 35.60 -24.57 -67.19
CA VAL A 44 35.08 -25.96 -67.11
C VAL A 44 36.15 -27.09 -67.10
N ALA A 45 36.53 -27.51 -65.88
CA ALA A 45 36.50 -28.87 -65.29
C ALA A 45 37.40 -30.08 -65.74
N LEU A 46 37.36 -31.14 -64.89
CA LEU A 46 37.94 -32.51 -64.94
C LEU A 46 39.46 -32.62 -64.62
N GLN A 47 40.01 -33.46 -63.71
CA GLN A 47 39.89 -34.90 -63.27
C GLN A 47 41.13 -35.72 -63.75
N SER A 48 41.66 -36.77 -63.09
CA SER A 48 41.36 -37.51 -61.83
C SER A 48 42.52 -38.47 -61.41
N ALA A 49 42.30 -39.30 -60.35
CA ALA A 49 43.12 -40.41 -59.75
C ALA A 49 43.92 -40.05 -58.46
N LEU A 50 43.79 -40.72 -57.29
CA LEU A 50 43.99 -42.13 -56.84
C LEU A 50 45.48 -42.56 -56.74
N SER A 51 46.02 -43.15 -55.65
CA SER A 51 45.52 -43.37 -54.26
C SER A 51 46.58 -44.00 -53.34
N LEU A 52 46.59 -43.69 -52.03
CA LEU A 52 47.00 -44.61 -50.95
C LEU A 52 46.42 -44.16 -49.59
N VAL A 53 46.42 -45.05 -48.58
CA VAL A 53 45.44 -45.07 -47.47
C VAL A 53 46.10 -45.53 -46.16
N ALA A 54 45.76 -45.06 -44.95
CA ALA A 54 45.09 -43.82 -44.48
C ALA A 54 45.21 -43.71 -42.93
N SER A 55 44.74 -42.61 -42.32
CA SER A 55 44.44 -42.53 -40.86
C SER A 55 43.42 -41.42 -40.57
N ALA A 56 42.13 -41.75 -40.63
CA ALA A 56 41.06 -40.79 -40.38
C ALA A 56 40.72 -40.68 -38.88
N HIS A 57 41.13 -39.58 -38.24
CA HIS A 57 40.52 -39.16 -36.98
C HIS A 57 39.15 -38.56 -37.28
N VAL A 58 38.11 -39.41 -37.25
CA VAL A 58 36.72 -38.99 -37.36
C VAL A 58 36.31 -38.27 -36.08
N TYR A 59 36.53 -36.96 -36.03
CA TYR A 59 35.79 -36.11 -35.12
C TYR A 59 34.32 -36.13 -35.56
N ALA A 60 33.46 -36.71 -34.72
CA ALA A 60 32.02 -36.72 -34.94
C ALA A 60 31.51 -35.28 -35.11
N GLN A 61 30.56 -35.09 -36.03
CA GLN A 61 29.92 -33.80 -36.21
C GLN A 61 29.21 -33.40 -34.91
N GLN A 62 29.76 -32.43 -34.18
CA GLN A 62 29.11 -31.90 -32.98
C GLN A 62 27.73 -31.35 -33.37
N GLN A 63 26.71 -31.88 -32.71
CA GLN A 63 25.32 -31.57 -33.01
C GLN A 63 25.03 -30.08 -32.71
N PRO A 64 24.40 -29.33 -33.63
CA PRO A 64 24.14 -27.91 -33.43
C PRO A 64 23.03 -27.70 -32.39
N ALA A 65 23.37 -27.06 -31.27
CA ALA A 65 22.43 -26.78 -30.18
C ALA A 65 21.52 -25.59 -30.52
N GLY A 66 22.04 -24.58 -31.22
CA GLY A 66 21.29 -23.38 -31.59
C GLY A 66 21.98 -22.47 -32.60
N VAL A 67 21.33 -21.36 -32.92
CA VAL A 67 21.86 -20.33 -33.83
C VAL A 67 21.62 -18.92 -33.28
N VAL A 68 22.59 -18.02 -33.47
CA VAL A 68 22.46 -16.61 -33.06
C VAL A 68 21.44 -15.90 -33.95
N THR A 69 20.30 -15.55 -33.38
CA THR A 69 19.19 -14.88 -34.09
C THR A 69 19.27 -13.36 -34.04
N ALA A 70 20.08 -12.78 -33.15
CA ALA A 70 20.52 -11.37 -33.22
C ALA A 70 21.68 -11.08 -32.24
N LEU A 71 22.42 -10.00 -32.51
CA LEU A 71 23.59 -9.57 -31.73
C LEU A 71 23.65 -8.03 -31.69
N GLN A 72 23.91 -7.47 -30.52
CA GLN A 72 24.19 -6.06 -30.27
C GLN A 72 25.43 -5.96 -29.36
N GLY A 73 26.33 -5.01 -29.63
CA GLY A 73 27.61 -4.90 -28.89
C GLY A 73 28.64 -5.98 -29.28
N LYS A 74 29.37 -6.50 -28.29
CA LYS A 74 30.44 -7.50 -28.45
C LYS A 74 30.13 -8.76 -27.64
N ALA A 75 30.26 -9.92 -28.27
CA ALA A 75 30.19 -11.21 -27.61
C ALA A 75 31.27 -12.17 -28.16
N GLN A 76 31.65 -13.15 -27.35
CA GLN A 76 32.64 -14.17 -27.67
C GLN A 76 32.06 -15.57 -27.44
N LEU A 77 32.60 -16.54 -28.17
CA LEU A 77 32.22 -17.95 -28.15
C LEU A 77 33.47 -18.77 -27.85
N SER A 78 33.52 -19.40 -26.69
CA SER A 78 34.60 -20.32 -26.31
C SER A 78 34.13 -21.75 -26.56
N ARG A 79 34.85 -22.49 -27.41
CA ARG A 79 34.56 -23.91 -27.70
C ARG A 79 35.57 -24.82 -27.02
N PRO A 80 35.18 -25.92 -26.34
CA PRO A 80 36.12 -26.81 -25.64
C PRO A 80 37.19 -27.47 -26.53
N ALA A 81 36.99 -27.52 -27.85
CA ALA A 81 37.91 -28.08 -28.83
C ALA A 81 38.65 -27.03 -29.68
N ALA A 82 38.54 -25.73 -29.36
CA ALA A 82 39.21 -24.65 -30.08
C ALA A 82 40.30 -23.99 -29.22
N PRO A 83 41.44 -23.56 -29.81
CA PRO A 83 42.57 -23.00 -29.06
C PRO A 83 42.38 -21.57 -28.53
N GLY A 84 41.17 -21.01 -28.59
CA GLY A 84 40.85 -19.69 -28.02
C GLY A 84 39.41 -19.22 -28.31
N PRO A 85 38.94 -18.15 -27.64
CA PRO A 85 37.62 -17.57 -27.88
C PRO A 85 37.50 -16.96 -29.28
N VAL A 86 36.33 -17.11 -29.91
CA VAL A 86 36.01 -16.58 -31.24
C VAL A 86 34.96 -15.46 -31.10
N ALA A 87 35.14 -14.34 -31.80
CA ALA A 87 34.15 -13.26 -31.79
C ALA A 87 32.83 -13.70 -32.47
N LEU A 88 31.74 -13.69 -31.71
CA LEU A 88 30.41 -14.17 -32.13
C LEU A 88 29.74 -13.22 -33.12
N ARG A 89 28.97 -13.76 -34.07
CA ARG A 89 28.25 -13.02 -35.11
C ARG A 89 26.81 -13.49 -35.26
N PHE A 90 25.98 -12.65 -35.91
CA PHE A 90 24.63 -13.04 -36.30
C PHE A 90 24.65 -14.22 -37.30
N LYS A 91 23.78 -15.21 -37.08
CA LYS A 91 23.73 -16.52 -37.76
C LYS A 91 24.88 -17.49 -37.47
N ASP A 92 25.78 -17.21 -36.53
CA ASP A 92 26.74 -18.22 -36.06
C ASP A 92 26.01 -19.37 -35.37
N GLY A 93 26.50 -20.60 -35.60
CA GLY A 93 26.02 -21.81 -34.93
C GLY A 93 26.68 -22.01 -33.56
N VAL A 94 25.86 -22.29 -32.56
CA VAL A 94 26.27 -22.63 -31.20
C VAL A 94 26.21 -24.15 -31.04
N LEU A 95 27.30 -24.77 -30.63
CA LEU A 95 27.43 -26.22 -30.43
C LEU A 95 27.21 -26.60 -28.95
N ILE A 96 26.97 -27.88 -28.69
CA ILE A 96 26.84 -28.38 -27.31
C ILE A 96 28.19 -28.23 -26.58
N ARG A 97 28.14 -27.66 -25.37
CA ARG A 97 29.26 -27.19 -24.52
C ARG A 97 30.00 -25.93 -25.00
N ASP A 98 29.47 -25.19 -25.97
CA ASP A 98 29.98 -23.84 -26.23
C ASP A 98 29.62 -22.90 -25.07
N THR A 99 30.56 -22.05 -24.65
CA THR A 99 30.33 -20.95 -23.69
C THR A 99 30.17 -19.63 -24.44
N ILE A 100 29.10 -18.90 -24.17
CA ILE A 100 28.86 -17.55 -24.71
C ILE A 100 29.19 -16.51 -23.62
N ASP A 101 30.09 -15.59 -23.94
CA ASP A 101 30.51 -14.46 -23.10
C ASP A 101 30.04 -13.13 -23.70
N THR A 102 29.18 -12.37 -23.02
CA THR A 102 28.82 -11.01 -23.42
C THR A 102 29.65 -9.96 -22.67
N GLN A 103 30.01 -8.88 -23.36
CA GLN A 103 30.73 -7.76 -22.76
C GLN A 103 29.75 -6.70 -22.21
N GLU A 104 30.26 -5.59 -21.68
CA GLU A 104 29.45 -4.40 -21.37
C GLU A 104 28.62 -3.94 -22.58
N LYS A 105 27.43 -3.38 -22.34
CA LYS A 105 26.53 -2.77 -23.34
C LYS A 105 26.23 -3.70 -24.53
N SER A 106 26.25 -5.00 -24.27
CA SER A 106 26.15 -6.06 -25.28
C SER A 106 25.00 -7.01 -24.96
N LEU A 107 24.34 -7.52 -26.00
CA LEU A 107 23.13 -8.34 -25.89
C LEU A 107 23.14 -9.37 -27.02
N VAL A 108 22.94 -10.65 -26.68
CA VAL A 108 22.92 -11.76 -27.65
C VAL A 108 21.57 -12.47 -27.57
N ARG A 109 20.96 -12.76 -28.73
CA ARG A 109 19.77 -13.61 -28.83
C ARG A 109 20.10 -14.88 -29.58
N VAL A 110 19.75 -16.03 -29.01
CA VAL A 110 20.01 -17.37 -29.55
C VAL A 110 18.72 -18.18 -29.56
N LEU A 111 18.48 -18.93 -30.64
CA LEU A 111 17.40 -19.91 -30.74
C LEU A 111 17.97 -21.31 -30.55
N PHE A 112 17.59 -21.99 -29.47
CA PHE A 112 18.02 -23.34 -29.13
C PHE A 112 16.96 -24.39 -29.46
N GLY A 113 17.38 -25.50 -30.06
CA GLY A 113 16.52 -26.64 -30.44
C GLY A 113 15.30 -26.29 -31.32
N GLY A 114 15.26 -25.10 -31.92
CA GLY A 114 14.07 -24.55 -32.59
C GLY A 114 12.89 -24.18 -31.68
N LYS A 115 13.00 -24.37 -30.35
CA LYS A 115 11.88 -24.32 -29.39
C LYS A 115 12.02 -23.32 -28.23
N SER A 116 13.24 -22.85 -27.95
CA SER A 116 13.48 -21.83 -26.92
C SER A 116 14.33 -20.68 -27.45
N THR A 117 13.90 -19.44 -27.17
CA THR A 117 14.69 -18.24 -27.43
C THR A 117 15.28 -17.74 -26.12
N VAL A 118 16.60 -17.65 -26.07
CA VAL A 118 17.36 -17.12 -24.93
C VAL A 118 17.97 -15.77 -25.33
N THR A 119 17.88 -14.80 -24.45
CA THR A 119 18.42 -13.46 -24.66
C THR A 119 19.34 -13.09 -23.50
N LEU A 120 20.64 -13.10 -23.73
CA LEU A 120 21.68 -12.71 -22.77
C LEU A 120 21.82 -11.19 -22.76
N ARG A 121 21.85 -10.59 -21.56
CA ARG A 121 22.24 -9.19 -21.33
C ARG A 121 23.77 -9.05 -21.31
N GLU A 122 24.26 -7.90 -20.90
CA GLU A 122 25.69 -7.62 -20.73
C GLU A 122 26.33 -8.41 -19.58
N LEU A 123 27.67 -8.52 -19.59
CA LEU A 123 28.49 -9.17 -18.55
C LEU A 123 28.04 -10.61 -18.18
N SER A 124 27.45 -11.31 -19.15
CA SER A 124 26.76 -12.59 -18.96
C SER A 124 27.55 -13.75 -19.57
N ARG A 125 27.72 -14.83 -18.79
CA ARG A 125 28.38 -16.07 -19.22
C ARG A 125 27.42 -17.25 -19.13
N LEU A 126 27.12 -17.85 -20.29
CA LEU A 126 26.22 -19.00 -20.44
C LEU A 126 26.96 -20.19 -21.07
N GLU A 127 26.94 -21.35 -20.42
CA GLU A 127 27.23 -22.64 -21.07
C GLU A 127 25.92 -23.34 -21.46
N VAL A 128 25.90 -24.02 -22.61
CA VAL A 128 24.71 -24.73 -23.12
C VAL A 128 25.01 -26.21 -23.26
N ARG A 129 24.17 -27.04 -22.64
CA ARG A 129 24.25 -28.51 -22.68
C ARG A 129 22.93 -29.07 -23.21
N GLU A 130 23.00 -30.13 -24.01
CA GLU A 130 21.81 -30.85 -24.47
C GLU A 130 22.03 -32.35 -24.28
N GLU A 131 21.02 -33.02 -23.72
CA GLU A 131 21.02 -34.42 -23.34
C GLU A 131 19.81 -35.12 -23.96
N LEU A 132 20.04 -36.25 -24.63
CA LEU A 132 18.97 -37.14 -25.09
C LEU A 132 18.62 -38.09 -23.94
N LEU A 133 17.41 -37.95 -23.42
CA LEU A 133 16.90 -38.82 -22.35
C LEU A 133 16.61 -40.23 -22.89
N PRO A 134 16.69 -41.30 -22.07
CA PRO A 134 16.37 -42.67 -22.48
C PRO A 134 14.96 -42.87 -23.06
N THR A 135 14.06 -41.90 -22.84
CA THR A 135 12.69 -41.83 -23.39
C THR A 135 12.61 -41.28 -24.82
N GLY A 136 13.73 -40.88 -25.43
CA GLY A 136 13.77 -40.21 -26.75
C GLY A 136 13.43 -38.71 -26.72
N ALA A 137 13.13 -38.18 -25.53
CA ALA A 137 12.94 -36.76 -25.29
C ALA A 137 14.28 -36.02 -25.09
N THR A 138 14.26 -34.69 -25.24
CA THR A 138 15.47 -33.85 -25.16
C THR A 138 15.41 -32.91 -23.96
N ARG A 139 16.47 -32.92 -23.15
CA ARG A 139 16.71 -31.99 -22.06
C ARG A 139 17.75 -30.96 -22.50
N SER A 140 17.33 -29.71 -22.61
CA SER A 140 18.23 -28.57 -22.90
C SER A 140 18.56 -27.87 -21.57
N THR A 141 19.81 -27.96 -21.11
CA THR A 141 20.29 -27.37 -19.85
C THR A 141 21.11 -26.10 -20.13
N MET A 142 20.77 -25.02 -19.45
CA MET A 142 21.33 -23.67 -19.62
C MET A 142 22.01 -23.24 -18.33
N GLU A 143 23.34 -23.24 -18.29
CA GLU A 143 24.16 -22.94 -17.10
C GLU A 143 24.68 -21.50 -17.14
N LEU A 144 23.98 -20.59 -16.45
CA LEU A 144 24.31 -19.17 -16.32
C LEU A 144 25.23 -18.96 -15.11
N SER A 145 26.46 -18.53 -15.35
CA SER A 145 27.52 -18.37 -14.32
C SER A 145 27.85 -16.92 -13.96
N SER A 146 27.41 -15.95 -14.78
CA SER A 146 27.43 -14.52 -14.46
C SER A 146 26.33 -13.79 -15.23
N GLY A 147 25.95 -12.59 -14.78
CA GLY A 147 25.08 -11.68 -15.53
C GLY A 147 23.61 -12.12 -15.54
N ALA A 148 22.91 -11.90 -16.67
CA ALA A 148 21.46 -12.07 -16.76
C ALA A 148 20.97 -12.54 -18.12
N MET A 149 19.84 -13.26 -18.12
CA MET A 149 19.16 -13.71 -19.33
C MET A 149 17.64 -13.72 -19.21
N LEU A 150 16.97 -13.44 -20.33
CA LEU A 150 15.54 -13.72 -20.53
C LEU A 150 15.39 -15.00 -21.35
N VAL A 151 14.59 -15.95 -20.86
CA VAL A 151 14.27 -17.21 -21.56
C VAL A 151 12.78 -17.26 -21.88
N ASN A 152 12.47 -17.57 -23.14
CA ASN A 152 11.12 -17.82 -23.65
C ASN A 152 11.08 -19.25 -24.22
N VAL A 153 10.13 -20.07 -23.76
CA VAL A 153 9.99 -21.47 -24.16
C VAL A 153 8.62 -21.68 -24.82
N ALA A 154 8.60 -21.99 -26.11
CA ALA A 154 7.36 -22.18 -26.85
C ALA A 154 6.72 -23.55 -26.55
N LYS A 155 5.72 -23.60 -25.66
CA LYS A 155 5.04 -24.84 -25.22
C LYS A 155 4.58 -25.75 -26.37
N GLN A 156 4.11 -25.13 -27.46
CA GLN A 156 3.59 -25.80 -28.66
C GLN A 156 4.68 -26.50 -29.49
N LEU A 157 5.96 -26.15 -29.31
CA LEU A 157 7.10 -26.73 -30.01
C LEU A 157 7.89 -27.75 -29.16
N MET A 158 7.35 -28.13 -28.00
CA MET A 158 7.94 -29.13 -27.11
C MET A 158 7.20 -30.47 -27.23
N ARG A 159 7.93 -31.55 -27.50
CA ARG A 159 7.34 -32.90 -27.50
C ARG A 159 6.99 -33.34 -26.07
N PRO A 160 6.08 -34.32 -25.87
CA PRO A 160 5.89 -34.93 -24.56
C PRO A 160 7.23 -35.46 -24.01
N GLY A 161 7.58 -35.07 -22.79
CA GLY A 161 8.85 -35.40 -22.14
C GLY A 161 10.03 -34.46 -22.43
N ASP A 162 9.96 -33.56 -23.41
CA ASP A 162 11.02 -32.55 -23.61
C ASP A 162 11.07 -31.59 -22.41
N GLU A 163 12.28 -31.20 -22.00
CA GLU A 163 12.55 -30.38 -20.80
C GLU A 163 13.53 -29.25 -21.14
N VAL A 164 13.32 -28.06 -20.55
CA VAL A 164 14.34 -27.00 -20.51
C VAL A 164 14.68 -26.74 -19.04
N VAL A 165 15.96 -26.82 -18.69
CA VAL A 165 16.44 -26.65 -17.32
C VAL A 165 17.38 -25.45 -17.27
N ILE A 166 17.06 -24.47 -16.45
CA ILE A 166 17.93 -23.33 -16.16
C ILE A 166 18.70 -23.62 -14.87
N ARG A 167 19.99 -23.31 -14.88
CA ARG A 167 20.90 -23.47 -13.74
C ARG A 167 21.67 -22.17 -13.51
N THR A 168 21.75 -21.78 -12.25
CA THR A 168 22.73 -20.85 -11.69
C THR A 168 23.43 -21.54 -10.51
N PRO A 169 24.52 -20.98 -9.94
CA PRO A 169 25.17 -21.57 -8.77
C PRO A 169 24.25 -21.78 -7.53
N ASN A 170 23.12 -21.07 -7.45
CA ASN A 170 22.15 -21.18 -6.34
C ASN A 170 20.77 -21.71 -6.75
N ALA A 171 20.53 -22.03 -8.02
CA ALA A 171 19.18 -22.35 -8.48
C ALA A 171 19.18 -23.37 -9.61
N VAL A 172 18.27 -24.35 -9.51
CA VAL A 172 17.88 -25.22 -10.62
C VAL A 172 16.39 -25.08 -10.83
N ALA A 173 15.99 -24.75 -12.05
CA ALA A 173 14.61 -24.47 -12.42
C ALA A 173 14.22 -25.22 -13.69
N ALA A 174 13.12 -25.97 -13.64
CA ALA A 174 12.52 -26.64 -14.79
C ALA A 174 11.45 -25.75 -15.44
N VAL A 175 11.52 -25.62 -16.77
CA VAL A 175 10.90 -24.54 -17.53
C VAL A 175 10.13 -25.14 -18.71
N ARG A 176 8.80 -24.99 -18.73
CA ARG A 176 7.96 -25.58 -19.79
C ARG A 176 6.79 -24.68 -20.19
N GLY A 177 6.96 -23.94 -21.27
CA GLY A 177 5.90 -23.07 -21.80
C GLY A 177 5.77 -21.73 -21.08
N THR A 178 6.90 -21.12 -20.72
CA THR A 178 6.96 -19.93 -19.87
C THR A 178 7.85 -18.84 -20.47
N VAL A 179 7.72 -17.64 -19.92
CA VAL A 179 8.66 -16.53 -20.11
C VAL A 179 9.21 -16.17 -18.74
N VAL A 180 10.54 -16.26 -18.57
CA VAL A 180 11.19 -16.10 -17.27
C VAL A 180 12.54 -15.39 -17.42
N PHE A 181 12.79 -14.43 -16.54
CA PHE A 181 14.04 -13.70 -16.43
C PHE A 181 14.89 -14.25 -15.27
N PHE A 182 16.20 -14.30 -15.47
CA PHE A 182 17.19 -14.74 -14.49
C PHE A 182 18.33 -13.74 -14.43
N GLN A 183 18.79 -13.40 -13.23
CA GLN A 183 20.03 -12.66 -13.01
C GLN A 183 20.81 -13.28 -11.84
N TYR A 184 22.11 -13.50 -12.02
CA TYR A 184 23.01 -14.01 -11.00
C TYR A 184 24.05 -12.96 -10.62
N PHE A 185 23.97 -12.49 -9.37
CA PHE A 185 24.89 -11.54 -8.78
C PHE A 185 26.04 -12.29 -8.11
N GLN A 186 27.09 -12.59 -8.89
CA GLN A 186 28.27 -13.33 -8.42
C GLN A 186 28.89 -12.72 -7.14
N ALA A 187 28.98 -11.39 -7.06
CA ALA A 187 29.53 -10.68 -5.90
C ALA A 187 28.67 -10.77 -4.62
N LEU A 188 27.37 -11.08 -4.74
CA LEU A 188 26.45 -11.25 -3.62
C LEU A 188 26.12 -12.71 -3.33
N GLY A 189 26.61 -13.65 -4.16
CA GLY A 189 26.21 -15.05 -4.09
C GLY A 189 24.69 -15.22 -4.16
N GLN A 190 24.01 -14.51 -5.06
CA GLN A 190 22.53 -14.44 -5.10
C GLN A 190 21.98 -14.61 -6.52
N THR A 191 20.88 -15.36 -6.66
CA THR A 191 20.10 -15.44 -7.91
C THR A 191 18.76 -14.73 -7.75
N VAL A 192 18.38 -13.91 -8.71
CA VAL A 192 17.03 -13.36 -8.85
C VAL A 192 16.37 -14.00 -10.07
N MET A 193 15.24 -14.67 -9.84
CA MET A 193 14.37 -15.24 -10.87
C MET A 193 13.09 -14.41 -10.94
N THR A 194 12.51 -14.19 -12.12
CA THR A 194 11.24 -13.47 -12.26
C THR A 194 10.40 -14.08 -13.36
N VAL A 195 9.26 -14.67 -13.00
CA VAL A 195 8.36 -15.39 -13.92
C VAL A 195 7.38 -14.39 -14.51
N LEU A 196 7.58 -14.04 -15.79
CA LEU A 196 6.74 -13.07 -16.51
C LEU A 196 5.48 -13.73 -17.10
N SER A 197 5.52 -15.04 -17.38
CA SER A 197 4.35 -15.81 -17.83
C SER A 197 4.54 -17.30 -17.61
N GLY A 198 3.46 -18.01 -17.24
CA GLY A 198 3.45 -19.46 -17.03
C GLY A 198 3.81 -19.90 -15.60
N LEU A 199 4.37 -21.11 -15.47
CA LEU A 199 4.70 -21.78 -14.20
C LEU A 199 6.10 -22.40 -14.28
N VAL A 200 6.98 -22.08 -13.32
CA VAL A 200 8.35 -22.60 -13.24
C VAL A 200 8.49 -23.43 -11.96
N ASN A 201 8.98 -24.66 -12.05
CA ASN A 201 9.31 -25.46 -10.86
C ASN A 201 10.76 -25.21 -10.49
N ALA A 202 11.02 -24.75 -9.26
CA ALA A 202 12.37 -24.52 -8.74
C ALA A 202 12.50 -25.15 -7.36
N PHE A 203 13.53 -25.99 -7.17
CA PHE A 203 13.70 -26.80 -5.95
C PHE A 203 12.45 -27.58 -5.49
N GLY A 204 11.63 -28.04 -6.44
CA GLY A 204 10.39 -28.78 -6.15
C GLY A 204 9.18 -27.89 -5.82
N LYS A 205 9.36 -26.56 -5.70
CA LYS A 205 8.26 -25.60 -5.51
C LYS A 205 7.85 -24.96 -6.85
N ASP A 206 6.56 -24.93 -7.12
CA ASP A 206 6.01 -24.24 -8.29
C ASP A 206 5.89 -22.72 -8.03
N ILE A 207 6.35 -21.94 -9.01
CA ILE A 207 6.42 -20.47 -8.98
C ILE A 207 5.65 -19.92 -10.18
N GLY A 208 4.56 -19.21 -9.89
CA GLY A 208 3.61 -18.69 -10.89
C GLY A 208 4.01 -17.36 -11.53
N ALA A 209 3.30 -16.99 -12.60
CA ALA A 209 3.47 -15.71 -13.29
C ALA A 209 3.27 -14.48 -12.38
N ASN A 210 3.92 -13.38 -12.74
CA ASN A 210 3.96 -12.12 -12.00
C ASN A 210 4.57 -12.25 -10.59
N THR A 211 5.52 -13.16 -10.42
CA THR A 211 6.30 -13.30 -9.18
C THR A 211 7.81 -13.19 -9.44
N GLN A 212 8.52 -12.71 -8.42
CA GLN A 212 9.97 -12.73 -8.31
C GLN A 212 10.38 -13.63 -7.16
N ALA A 213 11.42 -14.44 -7.37
CA ALA A 213 12.04 -15.25 -6.34
C ALA A 213 13.52 -14.84 -6.20
N ILE A 214 13.94 -14.55 -4.98
CA ILE A 214 15.33 -14.22 -4.62
C ILE A 214 15.90 -15.42 -3.85
N LEU A 215 16.96 -16.02 -4.39
CA LEU A 215 17.56 -17.27 -3.93
C LEU A 215 19.00 -17.05 -3.46
N THR A 216 19.23 -17.28 -2.16
CA THR A 216 20.53 -17.08 -1.49
C THR A 216 20.85 -18.30 -0.64
N GLY A 217 21.85 -19.09 -1.03
CA GLY A 217 22.08 -20.40 -0.41
C GLY A 217 20.86 -21.32 -0.59
N THR A 218 20.28 -21.78 0.52
CA THR A 218 19.04 -22.58 0.57
C THR A 218 17.76 -21.74 0.63
N ASP A 219 17.85 -20.44 0.90
CA ASP A 219 16.68 -19.62 1.21
C ASP A 219 16.04 -19.05 -0.06
N ILE A 220 14.70 -19.12 -0.12
CA ILE A 220 13.89 -18.65 -1.24
C ILE A 220 12.84 -17.65 -0.73
N LYS A 221 13.06 -16.35 -0.97
CA LYS A 221 12.06 -15.31 -0.73
C LYS A 221 11.27 -15.10 -2.02
N ILE A 222 9.94 -15.14 -1.96
CA ILE A 222 9.05 -14.93 -3.11
C ILE A 222 8.18 -13.69 -2.86
N SER A 223 8.12 -12.79 -3.85
CA SER A 223 7.24 -11.62 -3.88
C SER A 223 6.46 -11.58 -5.19
N THR A 224 5.31 -10.89 -5.20
CA THR A 224 4.64 -10.48 -6.44
C THR A 224 5.38 -9.30 -7.07
N ILE A 225 5.26 -9.14 -8.39
CA ILE A 225 5.78 -7.98 -9.13
C ILE A 225 4.66 -7.30 -9.92
N SER A 226 4.80 -5.99 -10.13
CA SER A 226 3.83 -5.22 -10.91
C SER A 226 3.95 -5.50 -12.41
N GLN A 227 2.83 -5.34 -13.12
CA GLN A 227 2.82 -5.42 -14.59
C GLN A 227 3.74 -4.37 -15.24
N GLN A 228 3.99 -3.24 -14.57
CA GLN A 228 4.95 -2.24 -15.05
C GLN A 228 6.40 -2.76 -14.96
N GLN A 229 6.78 -3.39 -13.85
CA GLN A 229 8.10 -4.03 -13.69
C GLN A 229 8.30 -5.19 -14.69
N ALA A 230 7.26 -6.02 -14.90
CA ALA A 230 7.29 -7.08 -15.91
C ALA A 230 7.58 -6.54 -17.32
N ASN A 231 6.88 -5.46 -17.71
CA ASN A 231 7.08 -4.79 -18.99
C ASN A 231 8.46 -4.10 -19.09
N GLN A 232 8.98 -3.52 -18.00
CA GLN A 232 10.33 -2.96 -17.97
C GLN A 232 11.41 -4.02 -18.20
N ILE A 233 11.33 -5.17 -17.52
CA ILE A 233 12.26 -6.30 -17.70
C ILE A 233 12.22 -6.83 -19.15
N LEU A 234 11.02 -6.96 -19.72
CA LEU A 234 10.83 -7.39 -21.10
C LEU A 234 11.44 -6.37 -22.08
N ASN A 235 11.18 -5.07 -21.90
CA ASN A 235 11.69 -4.00 -22.76
C ASN A 235 13.21 -3.82 -22.68
N GLN A 236 13.82 -3.92 -21.50
CA GLN A 236 15.29 -3.94 -21.33
C GLN A 236 15.94 -5.17 -21.98
N SER A 237 15.17 -6.23 -22.24
CA SER A 237 15.62 -7.45 -22.93
C SER A 237 15.40 -7.38 -24.45
N GLN A 238 14.90 -6.28 -25.01
CA GLN A 238 14.73 -6.10 -26.45
C GLN A 238 15.98 -5.50 -27.11
N ILE A 239 16.32 -6.01 -28.30
CA ILE A 239 17.43 -5.51 -29.12
C ILE A 239 16.99 -4.23 -29.81
N GLY A 240 17.82 -3.19 -29.72
CA GLY A 240 17.45 -1.82 -30.10
C GLY A 240 16.79 -1.01 -28.97
N GLY A 241 16.57 -1.58 -27.78
CA GLY A 241 16.22 -0.80 -26.59
C GLY A 241 17.31 0.21 -26.23
N LYS A 242 16.92 1.40 -25.77
CA LYS A 242 17.89 2.36 -25.20
C LYS A 242 18.54 1.74 -23.96
N PRO A 243 19.89 1.63 -23.88
CA PRO A 243 20.54 1.28 -22.63
C PRO A 243 20.32 2.42 -21.64
N SER A 244 19.83 2.11 -20.45
CA SER A 244 19.67 3.06 -19.36
C SER A 244 21.03 3.46 -18.79
N SER A 245 21.57 4.56 -19.29
CA SER A 245 22.40 5.41 -18.42
C SER A 245 21.50 5.91 -17.29
N GLU A 246 22.01 5.94 -16.07
CA GLU A 246 21.30 6.43 -14.87
C GLU A 246 20.01 5.65 -14.51
N ASN A 247 20.15 4.37 -14.15
CA ASN A 247 19.47 3.82 -12.97
C ASN A 247 20.01 2.45 -12.53
N SER A 248 21.26 2.40 -12.08
CA SER A 248 21.83 1.24 -11.36
C SER A 248 21.40 1.22 -9.89
N GLN A 249 20.08 1.31 -9.65
CA GLN A 249 19.43 1.06 -8.36
C GLN A 249 18.42 -0.08 -8.48
N ILE A 250 18.90 -1.25 -8.92
CA ILE A 250 18.41 -2.48 -8.26
C ILE A 250 18.90 -2.33 -6.82
N GLN A 251 17.95 -2.36 -5.88
CA GLN A 251 18.20 -1.98 -4.49
C GLN A 251 19.27 -2.88 -3.86
N THR A 252 20.49 -2.36 -3.73
CA THR A 252 21.42 -2.81 -2.70
C THR A 252 20.71 -2.59 -1.37
N ALA A 253 20.27 -3.66 -0.71
CA ALA A 253 19.52 -3.55 0.54
C ALA A 253 20.32 -2.69 1.54
N THR A 254 19.76 -1.55 1.92
CA THR A 254 20.47 -0.56 2.73
C THR A 254 20.81 -1.15 4.09
N ALA A 255 22.09 -1.06 4.48
CA ALA A 255 22.62 -1.70 5.67
C ALA A 255 22.15 -1.00 6.96
N ALA A 256 20.91 -1.26 7.35
CA ALA A 256 20.26 -0.76 8.57
C ALA A 256 19.71 -1.90 9.47
N GLY A 257 20.06 -3.16 9.19
CA GLY A 257 19.54 -4.35 9.87
C GLY A 257 20.59 -5.44 10.14
N VAL A 258 21.87 -5.06 10.27
CA VAL A 258 23.00 -6.00 10.51
C VAL A 258 23.80 -5.65 11.77
N ALA A 259 23.28 -4.75 12.62
CA ALA A 259 23.92 -4.36 13.88
C ALA A 259 23.86 -5.45 14.96
N ASP A 260 22.92 -6.40 14.85
CA ASP A 260 22.56 -7.36 15.91
C ASP A 260 23.07 -8.79 15.67
N VAL A 261 24.06 -8.97 14.77
CA VAL A 261 24.60 -10.30 14.41
C VAL A 261 26.15 -10.36 14.48
N LEU A 262 26.83 -9.26 14.82
CA LEU A 262 28.30 -9.15 14.77
C LEU A 262 28.97 -8.96 16.16
N VAL A 263 28.51 -9.69 17.17
CA VAL A 263 29.11 -9.69 18.52
C VAL A 263 29.78 -11.02 18.89
N THR A 264 29.44 -12.15 18.24
CA THR A 264 29.63 -13.49 18.85
C THR A 264 30.41 -14.51 17.99
N LEU A 265 31.26 -14.08 17.04
CA LEU A 265 32.02 -15.00 16.17
C LEU A 265 33.52 -14.66 15.99
N THR A 266 34.22 -14.27 17.07
CA THR A 266 35.69 -14.30 17.13
C THR A 266 36.19 -14.94 18.44
N GLY A 267 36.67 -16.18 18.35
CA GLY A 267 37.22 -16.92 19.49
C GLY A 267 37.14 -18.43 19.27
N GLY A 268 38.23 -19.05 18.78
CA GLY A 268 38.27 -20.48 18.48
C GLY A 268 39.29 -21.24 19.33
N GLY A 269 39.12 -22.58 19.41
CA GLY A 269 40.12 -23.51 19.92
C GLY A 269 39.76 -24.21 21.24
N GLY A 270 39.21 -25.42 21.15
CA GLY A 270 38.97 -26.32 22.29
C GLY A 270 38.50 -27.71 21.79
N PRO A 271 38.91 -28.83 22.42
CA PRO A 271 38.75 -30.17 21.84
C PRO A 271 37.38 -30.82 22.05
N THR A 272 37.08 -31.82 21.22
CA THR A 272 35.81 -32.56 21.11
C THR A 272 35.59 -33.60 22.24
N PRO A 273 34.36 -33.68 22.81
CA PRO A 273 33.87 -34.87 23.51
C PRO A 273 33.35 -35.96 22.54
N PRO A 274 33.21 -37.23 22.98
CA PRO A 274 32.66 -38.32 22.18
C PRO A 274 31.13 -38.28 22.03
N PRO A 275 30.54 -39.00 21.05
CA PRO A 275 29.09 -38.96 20.78
C PRO A 275 28.25 -39.68 21.85
N PRO A 276 27.00 -39.24 22.10
CA PRO A 276 26.10 -39.86 23.07
C PRO A 276 25.48 -41.18 22.55
N SER A 277 25.17 -42.08 23.49
CA SER A 277 24.46 -43.35 23.22
C SER A 277 22.95 -43.16 23.03
N SER A 278 22.35 -44.02 22.21
CA SER A 278 20.89 -44.04 21.96
C SER A 278 20.04 -44.33 23.21
N PRO A 279 18.87 -43.70 23.38
CA PRO A 279 17.94 -44.00 24.46
C PRO A 279 17.21 -45.35 24.26
N PRO A 280 16.74 -46.00 25.34
CA PRO A 280 15.94 -47.23 25.26
C PRO A 280 14.49 -46.96 24.80
N PRO A 281 13.79 -47.98 24.26
CA PRO A 281 12.38 -47.86 23.85
C PRO A 281 11.42 -47.75 25.05
N PRO A 282 10.25 -47.10 24.89
CA PRO A 282 9.26 -46.93 25.95
C PRO A 282 8.50 -48.24 26.27
N PRO A 283 7.98 -48.40 27.50
CA PRO A 283 7.15 -49.54 27.89
C PRO A 283 5.73 -49.49 27.29
N PRO A 284 4.99 -50.62 27.26
CA PRO A 284 3.61 -50.67 26.76
C PRO A 284 2.63 -49.84 27.61
N PRO A 285 1.51 -49.36 27.03
CA PRO A 285 0.55 -48.52 27.74
C PRO A 285 -0.28 -49.32 28.76
N THR A 286 -0.20 -48.94 30.03
CA THR A 286 -1.17 -49.32 31.06
C THR A 286 -2.40 -48.42 30.99
N THR A 287 -3.58 -49.01 30.78
CA THR A 287 -4.86 -48.29 30.81
C THR A 287 -5.21 -47.85 32.23
N VAL A 288 -5.16 -46.54 32.49
CA VAL A 288 -5.75 -45.90 33.66
C VAL A 288 -6.90 -45.01 33.15
N PRO A 289 -8.09 -44.98 33.79
CA PRO A 289 -9.17 -44.11 33.36
C PRO A 289 -8.78 -42.64 33.46
N GLU A 290 -9.20 -41.83 32.48
CA GLU A 290 -9.07 -40.38 32.57
C GLU A 290 -9.96 -39.83 33.68
N THR A 291 -9.35 -39.29 34.73
CA THR A 291 -9.99 -38.27 35.58
C THR A 291 -9.39 -36.92 35.22
N SER A 292 -10.25 -35.93 35.04
CA SER A 292 -9.88 -34.60 34.55
C SER A 292 -9.04 -33.83 35.59
N SER A 293 -7.73 -33.72 35.33
CA SER A 293 -6.83 -32.87 36.12
C SER A 293 -7.04 -31.40 35.77
N SER A 294 -8.10 -30.83 36.35
CA SER A 294 -8.33 -29.39 36.43
C SER A 294 -7.06 -28.66 36.93
N PRO A 295 -6.75 -27.43 36.44
CA PRO A 295 -5.70 -26.62 37.05
C PRO A 295 -6.02 -26.39 38.54
N PRO A 296 -5.01 -26.28 39.42
CA PRO A 296 -5.24 -26.08 40.85
C PRO A 296 -5.93 -24.73 41.07
N ALA A 297 -7.20 -24.77 41.48
CA ALA A 297 -8.04 -23.61 41.71
C ALA A 297 -8.20 -23.31 43.21
N LEU A 298 -8.40 -22.04 43.55
CA LEU A 298 -8.77 -21.60 44.90
C LEU A 298 -10.18 -22.07 45.27
N PHE A 299 -11.08 -22.07 44.29
CA PHE A 299 -12.42 -22.64 44.34
C PHE A 299 -12.74 -23.31 43.01
N GLN A 300 -13.37 -24.49 43.05
CA GLN A 300 -13.95 -25.14 41.88
C GLN A 300 -15.39 -25.53 42.20
N PHE A 301 -16.33 -24.93 41.48
CA PHE A 301 -17.75 -25.26 41.53
C PHE A 301 -18.12 -26.07 40.28
N THR A 302 -18.84 -27.16 40.48
CA THR A 302 -19.27 -28.10 39.41
C THR A 302 -20.70 -28.58 39.69
N ASP A 303 -21.56 -28.49 38.68
CA ASP A 303 -22.91 -29.06 38.66
C ASP A 303 -23.79 -28.68 39.88
N SER A 304 -23.58 -27.49 40.46
CA SER A 304 -24.26 -27.00 41.68
C SER A 304 -25.13 -25.74 41.42
N THR A 305 -25.57 -25.07 42.49
CA THR A 305 -26.16 -23.73 42.43
C THR A 305 -25.82 -22.98 43.72
N VAL A 306 -25.12 -21.86 43.59
CA VAL A 306 -24.47 -21.14 44.69
C VAL A 306 -25.07 -19.74 44.86
N PHE A 307 -25.96 -19.61 45.85
CA PHE A 307 -26.44 -18.30 46.31
C PHE A 307 -25.57 -17.77 47.45
N ILE A 308 -25.09 -16.54 47.30
CA ILE A 308 -24.30 -15.80 48.27
C ILE A 308 -25.06 -14.49 48.56
N GLY A 309 -24.95 -13.97 49.78
CA GLY A 309 -25.54 -12.69 50.20
C GLY A 309 -24.48 -11.69 50.67
N THR A 310 -23.28 -11.81 50.12
CA THR A 310 -22.04 -11.09 50.44
C THR A 310 -21.10 -11.16 49.23
N ASP A 311 -19.98 -10.44 49.27
CA ASP A 311 -18.88 -10.68 48.32
C ASP A 311 -18.43 -12.16 48.39
N LEU A 312 -18.08 -12.77 47.24
CA LEU A 312 -17.59 -14.16 47.18
C LEU A 312 -16.16 -14.27 47.76
N VAL A 313 -15.26 -13.39 47.30
CA VAL A 313 -13.88 -13.26 47.81
C VAL A 313 -13.69 -11.89 48.43
N LYS A 314 -13.37 -11.83 49.73
CA LYS A 314 -13.06 -10.57 50.42
C LYS A 314 -11.76 -10.65 51.22
N MET A 315 -10.87 -9.67 51.07
CA MET A 315 -9.72 -9.51 51.98
C MET A 315 -10.02 -8.44 53.03
N ASN A 316 -9.77 -8.73 54.30
CA ASN A 316 -9.84 -7.76 55.39
C ASN A 316 -8.52 -7.80 56.18
N GLY A 317 -7.80 -6.67 56.27
CA GLY A 317 -6.59 -6.56 57.10
C GLY A 317 -5.50 -7.59 56.79
N GLY A 318 -5.37 -8.02 55.53
CA GLY A 318 -4.44 -9.08 55.10
C GLY A 318 -4.94 -10.52 55.28
N SER A 319 -6.13 -10.73 55.85
CA SER A 319 -6.77 -12.05 55.96
C SER A 319 -7.77 -12.28 54.81
N LEU A 320 -7.60 -13.40 54.10
CA LEU A 320 -8.55 -13.88 53.11
C LEU A 320 -9.76 -14.49 53.82
N THR A 321 -10.94 -13.90 53.60
CA THR A 321 -12.21 -14.34 54.20
C THR A 321 -13.17 -14.73 53.06
N THR A 322 -13.81 -15.88 53.19
CA THR A 322 -14.62 -16.46 52.11
C THR A 322 -15.96 -16.93 52.68
N CYS A 323 -17.05 -16.63 51.98
CA CYS A 323 -18.41 -16.80 52.49
C CYS A 323 -19.17 -17.79 51.59
N ALA A 324 -19.35 -19.03 52.06
CA ALA A 324 -20.04 -20.08 51.31
C ALA A 324 -21.15 -20.71 52.15
N GLY A 325 -22.40 -20.60 51.66
CA GLY A 325 -23.59 -20.96 52.43
C GLY A 325 -24.02 -19.88 53.43
N GLY A 326 -25.32 -19.82 53.72
CA GLY A 326 -25.88 -18.77 54.57
C GLY A 326 -25.40 -18.84 56.02
N SER A 327 -24.94 -17.70 56.55
CA SER A 327 -24.67 -17.46 57.99
C SER A 327 -23.35 -17.98 58.58
N THR A 328 -22.20 -17.78 57.93
CA THR A 328 -20.98 -17.15 58.51
C THR A 328 -19.81 -17.14 57.53
N CYS A 329 -19.02 -16.05 57.51
CA CYS A 329 -17.75 -16.00 56.79
C CYS A 329 -16.62 -16.43 57.74
N ALA A 330 -15.81 -17.41 57.35
CA ALA A 330 -14.72 -17.93 58.17
C ALA A 330 -13.34 -17.48 57.63
N PRO A 331 -12.36 -17.18 58.50
CA PRO A 331 -10.98 -16.96 58.10
C PRO A 331 -10.28 -18.30 57.80
N LEU A 332 -9.40 -18.33 56.81
CA LEU A 332 -8.62 -19.52 56.44
C LEU A 332 -7.45 -19.78 57.42
N THR A 333 -7.76 -20.07 58.69
CA THR A 333 -6.75 -20.46 59.70
C THR A 333 -6.41 -21.94 59.59
N SER A 334 -5.26 -22.27 59.01
CA SER A 334 -4.68 -23.62 59.07
C SER A 334 -4.44 -24.03 60.53
N SER A 335 -5.12 -25.07 60.99
CA SER A 335 -5.19 -25.45 62.41
C SER A 335 -3.92 -26.12 62.97
N THR A 336 -2.87 -26.28 62.17
CA THR A 336 -1.51 -26.62 62.60
C THR A 336 -0.47 -25.78 61.83
N PRO A 337 0.60 -25.30 62.49
CA PRO A 337 1.67 -24.57 61.82
C PRO A 337 2.79 -25.53 61.34
N PRO A 338 3.00 -25.73 60.03
CA PRO A 338 4.24 -26.30 59.52
C PRO A 338 5.38 -25.26 59.66
N PRO A 339 6.66 -25.69 59.76
CA PRO A 339 7.79 -24.77 59.75
C PRO A 339 7.90 -24.04 58.40
N PRO A 340 8.32 -22.76 58.38
CA PRO A 340 8.28 -21.94 57.17
C PRO A 340 9.30 -22.42 56.10
N PRO A 341 8.85 -22.73 54.87
CA PRO A 341 9.76 -22.95 53.76
C PRO A 341 10.39 -21.62 53.29
N PRO A 342 11.66 -21.59 52.86
CA PRO A 342 12.40 -20.34 52.59
C PRO A 342 12.12 -19.72 51.20
N PHE A 343 10.91 -19.87 50.66
CA PHE A 343 10.50 -19.32 49.36
C PHE A 343 9.04 -18.83 49.40
N PRO A 344 8.70 -17.74 48.68
CA PRO A 344 7.32 -17.23 48.62
C PRO A 344 6.44 -18.18 47.80
N LEU A 345 5.66 -19.00 48.50
CA LEU A 345 4.57 -19.79 47.89
C LEU A 345 3.39 -18.86 47.58
N THR A 346 3.28 -18.40 46.33
CA THR A 346 2.05 -17.80 45.81
C THR A 346 1.05 -18.92 45.48
N PRO A 347 -0.05 -19.11 46.24
CA PRO A 347 -1.10 -20.04 45.84
C PRO A 347 -1.81 -19.53 44.58
N PRO A 348 -2.34 -20.43 43.72
CA PRO A 348 -3.17 -20.02 42.59
C PRO A 348 -4.47 -19.39 43.10
N ALA A 349 -4.75 -18.16 42.68
CA ALA A 349 -5.96 -17.43 43.08
C ALA A 349 -7.16 -17.65 42.13
N THR A 350 -7.00 -18.51 41.11
CA THR A 350 -8.01 -18.83 40.10
C THR A 350 -9.27 -19.43 40.72
N VAL A 351 -10.42 -18.85 40.43
CA VAL A 351 -11.75 -19.45 40.66
C VAL A 351 -12.21 -20.14 39.38
N VAL A 352 -12.76 -21.35 39.49
CA VAL A 352 -13.34 -22.12 38.39
C VAL A 352 -14.82 -22.38 38.67
N VAL A 353 -15.67 -22.08 37.69
CA VAL A 353 -17.13 -22.31 37.75
C VAL A 353 -17.54 -23.11 36.51
N ALA A 354 -18.09 -24.32 36.68
CA ALA A 354 -18.38 -25.23 35.58
C ALA A 354 -19.77 -25.88 35.67
N ASN A 355 -20.60 -25.72 34.63
CA ASN A 355 -21.99 -26.23 34.60
C ASN A 355 -22.84 -25.81 35.82
N ASP A 356 -22.60 -24.60 36.35
CA ASP A 356 -23.07 -24.16 37.67
C ASP A 356 -23.85 -22.85 37.54
N SER A 357 -24.50 -22.39 38.62
CA SER A 357 -25.05 -21.03 38.67
C SER A 357 -24.67 -20.31 39.96
N LEU A 358 -24.16 -19.09 39.84
CA LEU A 358 -23.55 -18.33 40.92
C LEU A 358 -24.22 -16.95 41.02
N ASN A 359 -24.82 -16.64 42.18
CA ASN A 359 -25.49 -15.36 42.41
C ASN A 359 -24.97 -14.70 43.69
N THR A 360 -24.47 -13.46 43.60
CA THR A 360 -23.92 -12.72 44.77
C THR A 360 -24.93 -11.89 45.56
N GLY A 361 -26.13 -11.66 45.02
CA GLY A 361 -27.10 -10.72 45.57
C GLY A 361 -26.75 -9.24 45.34
N ALA A 362 -27.77 -8.38 45.42
CA ALA A 362 -27.66 -6.94 45.14
C ALA A 362 -26.58 -6.24 45.99
N GLY A 363 -25.70 -5.47 45.33
CA GLY A 363 -24.62 -4.71 45.96
C GLY A 363 -23.31 -5.47 46.22
N PHE A 364 -23.22 -6.77 45.90
CA PHE A 364 -22.05 -7.60 46.23
C PHE A 364 -21.24 -8.06 45.02
N SER A 365 -19.92 -8.08 45.16
CA SER A 365 -18.97 -8.32 44.07
C SER A 365 -18.41 -9.75 44.07
N LEU A 366 -17.90 -10.24 42.94
CA LEU A 366 -17.20 -11.55 42.93
C LEU A 366 -15.89 -11.47 43.72
N PHE A 367 -15.16 -10.36 43.59
CA PHE A 367 -13.91 -10.11 44.32
C PHE A 367 -13.88 -8.67 44.85
N ASN A 368 -13.54 -8.51 46.13
CA ASN A 368 -13.40 -7.22 46.82
C ASN A 368 -12.04 -7.19 47.55
N LEU A 369 -11.08 -6.42 47.01
CA LEU A 369 -9.66 -6.52 47.34
C LEU A 369 -9.08 -5.15 47.77
N PRO A 370 -9.27 -4.71 49.03
CA PRO A 370 -8.81 -3.41 49.48
C PRO A 370 -7.28 -3.27 49.57
N SER A 371 -6.83 -2.01 49.52
CA SER A 371 -5.43 -1.54 49.48
C SER A 371 -4.37 -2.30 50.32
N GLY A 372 -3.14 -2.30 49.79
CA GLY A 372 -1.90 -2.71 50.47
C GLY A 372 -1.33 -4.06 50.03
N GLN A 373 -1.99 -4.77 49.12
CA GLN A 373 -1.70 -6.17 48.78
C GLN A 373 -1.16 -6.34 47.35
N THR A 374 -0.39 -7.41 47.11
CA THR A 374 0.09 -7.81 45.78
C THR A 374 -0.32 -9.25 45.48
N VAL A 375 -0.95 -9.48 44.34
CA VAL A 375 -1.35 -10.81 43.85
C VAL A 375 -0.62 -11.09 42.53
N VAL A 376 0.11 -12.21 42.48
CA VAL A 376 0.81 -12.69 41.27
C VAL A 376 0.34 -14.11 40.98
N GLN A 377 -0.14 -14.35 39.76
CA GLN A 377 -0.69 -15.63 39.34
C GLN A 377 -0.33 -16.00 37.91
N SER A 378 -0.14 -17.29 37.65
CA SER A 378 0.20 -17.84 36.33
C SER A 378 -1.01 -18.26 35.49
N GLN A 379 -2.22 -18.02 35.99
CA GLN A 379 -3.50 -18.45 35.43
C GLN A 379 -4.53 -17.30 35.49
N PRO A 380 -5.69 -17.40 34.82
CA PRO A 380 -6.77 -16.44 34.95
C PRO A 380 -7.29 -16.31 36.39
N LEU A 381 -7.89 -15.17 36.72
CA LEU A 381 -8.48 -14.95 38.04
C LEU A 381 -9.85 -15.64 38.17
N LEU A 382 -10.61 -15.65 37.07
CA LEU A 382 -11.87 -16.39 36.94
C LEU A 382 -11.89 -17.13 35.60
N ILE A 383 -12.22 -18.42 35.67
CA ILE A 383 -12.57 -19.27 34.53
C ILE A 383 -14.01 -19.74 34.71
N ALA A 384 -14.88 -19.43 33.75
CA ALA A 384 -16.25 -19.92 33.72
C ALA A 384 -16.51 -20.73 32.45
N THR A 385 -17.08 -21.91 32.61
CA THR A 385 -17.45 -22.83 31.52
C THR A 385 -18.89 -23.30 31.71
N SER A 386 -19.79 -23.05 30.77
CA SER A 386 -21.19 -23.49 30.88
C SER A 386 -21.94 -22.95 32.12
N ALA A 387 -21.59 -21.78 32.66
CA ALA A 387 -22.07 -21.32 33.98
C ALA A 387 -22.89 -20.01 33.96
N ASP A 388 -24.05 -20.03 34.62
CA ASP A 388 -24.98 -18.90 34.75
C ASP A 388 -24.61 -18.02 35.96
N ILE A 389 -23.80 -16.99 35.72
CA ILE A 389 -23.32 -16.08 36.76
C ILE A 389 -24.16 -14.79 36.78
N THR A 390 -24.60 -14.37 37.96
CA THR A 390 -25.30 -13.08 38.20
C THR A 390 -24.62 -12.36 39.36
N VAL A 391 -24.24 -11.10 39.15
CA VAL A 391 -23.52 -10.32 40.18
C VAL A 391 -24.31 -9.08 40.49
N GLY A 392 -24.64 -8.83 41.76
CA GLY A 392 -25.44 -7.65 42.12
C GLY A 392 -24.65 -6.36 42.33
N GLY A 393 -23.32 -6.42 42.30
CA GLY A 393 -22.39 -5.28 42.27
C GLY A 393 -21.37 -5.42 41.14
N ASN A 394 -20.15 -4.91 41.36
CA ASN A 394 -19.06 -5.03 40.38
C ASN A 394 -18.64 -6.49 40.17
N GLY A 395 -18.12 -6.82 38.98
CA GLY A 395 -17.39 -8.07 38.80
C GLY A 395 -16.17 -8.11 39.74
N PHE A 396 -15.31 -7.11 39.63
CA PHE A 396 -14.11 -6.93 40.45
C PHE A 396 -14.07 -5.52 41.04
N ASP A 397 -14.05 -5.41 42.37
CA ASP A 397 -13.94 -4.14 43.08
C ASP A 397 -12.59 -4.02 43.80
N ASN A 398 -11.87 -2.94 43.50
CA ASN A 398 -10.50 -2.73 43.96
C ASN A 398 -10.28 -1.26 44.42
N PRO A 399 -10.66 -0.94 45.67
CA PRO A 399 -10.39 0.35 46.29
C PRO A 399 -8.97 0.41 46.89
N GLY A 400 -8.09 1.08 46.15
CA GLY A 400 -6.79 1.59 46.60
C GLY A 400 -5.58 0.89 45.98
N ASN A 401 -4.39 1.15 46.55
CA ASN A 401 -3.12 0.63 46.03
C ASN A 401 -2.98 -0.89 46.20
N PHE A 402 -3.45 -1.62 45.21
CA PHE A 402 -3.36 -3.07 45.04
C PHE A 402 -2.62 -3.37 43.73
N THR A 403 -1.69 -4.32 43.76
CA THR A 403 -0.94 -4.74 42.55
C THR A 403 -1.38 -6.13 42.10
N SER A 404 -1.90 -6.24 40.87
CA SER A 404 -2.23 -7.53 40.25
C SER A 404 -1.31 -7.85 39.08
N ARG A 405 -0.84 -9.09 38.98
CA ARG A 405 -0.08 -9.62 37.85
C ARG A 405 -0.57 -11.01 37.43
N SER A 406 -1.25 -11.11 36.29
CA SER A 406 -1.56 -12.40 35.65
C SER A 406 -0.57 -12.72 34.51
N ALA A 407 -0.27 -13.99 34.28
CA ALA A 407 0.48 -14.46 33.10
C ALA A 407 -0.41 -14.87 31.90
N GLY A 408 -1.73 -14.81 32.07
CA GLY A 408 -2.74 -15.07 31.04
C GLY A 408 -3.89 -14.06 31.15
N PRO A 409 -5.03 -14.30 30.47
CA PRO A 409 -6.14 -13.37 30.51
C PRO A 409 -6.70 -13.22 31.93
N LEU A 410 -7.21 -12.04 32.29
CA LEU A 410 -7.76 -11.80 33.62
C LEU A 410 -9.04 -12.62 33.83
N LEU A 411 -9.99 -12.51 32.91
CA LEU A 411 -11.28 -13.19 32.93
C LEU A 411 -11.46 -14.00 31.65
N ARG A 412 -11.92 -15.25 31.78
CA ARG A 412 -12.23 -16.12 30.65
C ARG A 412 -13.56 -16.84 30.84
N PHE A 413 -14.48 -16.63 29.91
CA PHE A 413 -15.81 -17.25 29.91
C PHE A 413 -16.03 -18.04 28.62
N SER A 414 -16.65 -19.23 28.69
CA SER A 414 -16.90 -20.04 27.50
C SER A 414 -18.09 -21.00 27.55
N ASN A 415 -18.73 -21.19 26.39
CA ASN A 415 -19.75 -22.20 26.10
C ASN A 415 -20.95 -22.21 27.06
N THR A 416 -21.50 -21.03 27.34
CA THR A 416 -22.65 -20.85 28.24
C THR A 416 -23.95 -21.25 27.52
N ASN A 417 -24.50 -22.42 27.86
CA ASN A 417 -25.66 -22.99 27.19
C ASN A 417 -26.95 -22.68 27.97
N VAL A 418 -27.72 -21.69 27.52
CA VAL A 418 -28.83 -21.14 28.32
C VAL A 418 -30.05 -20.75 27.47
N SER A 419 -31.24 -21.11 27.94
CA SER A 419 -32.52 -20.57 27.43
C SER A 419 -32.88 -19.18 28.00
N SER A 420 -31.90 -18.48 28.59
CA SER A 420 -32.04 -17.19 29.28
C SER A 420 -30.67 -16.54 29.56
N GLY A 421 -29.72 -16.68 28.62
CA GLY A 421 -28.29 -16.47 28.88
C GLY A 421 -27.86 -15.01 28.91
N SER A 422 -27.42 -14.54 30.08
CA SER A 422 -26.70 -13.27 30.24
C SER A 422 -25.92 -13.29 31.55
N LEU A 423 -24.63 -12.93 31.50
CA LEU A 423 -23.93 -12.45 32.70
C LEU A 423 -24.35 -11.00 32.95
N THR A 424 -25.49 -10.82 33.60
CA THR A 424 -25.97 -9.50 33.99
C THR A 424 -25.30 -9.06 35.29
N LEU A 425 -24.57 -7.94 35.24
CA LEU A 425 -24.07 -7.24 36.42
C LEU A 425 -25.09 -6.16 36.82
N GLY A 426 -25.56 -6.20 38.07
CA GLY A 426 -26.66 -5.37 38.56
C GLY A 426 -26.27 -3.93 38.92
N ALA A 427 -24.98 -3.61 39.05
CA ALA A 427 -24.50 -2.24 39.25
C ALA A 427 -22.98 -2.03 39.04
N THR A 428 -22.63 -1.05 38.20
CA THR A 428 -21.42 -0.18 38.15
C THR A 428 -20.21 -0.51 37.27
N SER A 429 -19.79 -1.76 37.06
CA SER A 429 -18.81 -2.20 36.02
C SER A 429 -18.43 -3.70 36.11
N LEU A 430 -17.75 -4.25 35.08
CA LEU A 430 -17.08 -5.56 35.18
C LEU A 430 -15.76 -5.49 35.96
N LEU A 431 -15.00 -4.39 35.84
CA LEU A 431 -13.78 -4.13 36.60
C LEU A 431 -13.73 -2.67 37.09
N ASN A 432 -13.73 -2.47 38.41
CA ASN A 432 -13.61 -1.16 39.07
C ASN A 432 -12.23 -1.01 39.73
N LEU A 433 -11.46 -0.01 39.29
CA LEU A 433 -10.16 0.38 39.83
C LEU A 433 -10.23 1.81 40.35
N SER A 434 -9.87 2.03 41.61
CA SER A 434 -9.85 3.38 42.20
C SER A 434 -8.71 3.55 43.22
N GLY A 435 -8.28 4.80 43.46
CA GLY A 435 -7.37 5.14 44.57
C GLY A 435 -5.93 4.65 44.40
N GLY A 436 -5.39 4.68 43.18
CA GLY A 436 -4.00 4.30 42.90
C GLY A 436 -3.78 2.79 42.72
N ALA A 437 -4.79 2.07 42.25
CA ALA A 437 -4.67 0.65 41.89
C ALA A 437 -3.68 0.43 40.73
N ASN A 438 -3.03 -0.74 40.67
CA ASN A 438 -2.01 -1.07 39.66
C ASN A 438 -2.20 -2.49 39.11
N VAL A 439 -2.98 -2.65 38.04
CA VAL A 439 -3.29 -3.97 37.44
C VAL A 439 -2.52 -4.17 36.13
N SER A 440 -1.81 -5.30 36.00
CA SER A 440 -1.00 -5.65 34.84
C SER A 440 -1.28 -7.07 34.37
N ILE A 441 -1.74 -7.25 33.14
CA ILE A 441 -2.34 -8.50 32.64
C ILE A 441 -1.51 -9.05 31.48
N GLY A 442 -1.00 -10.28 31.58
CA GLY A 442 -0.20 -10.96 30.55
C GLY A 442 -1.01 -11.53 29.38
N GLY A 443 -2.17 -10.94 29.07
CA GLY A 443 -3.17 -11.47 28.14
C GLY A 443 -4.35 -10.51 28.02
N SER A 444 -5.50 -11.02 27.55
CA SER A 444 -6.74 -10.26 27.48
C SER A 444 -7.32 -9.93 28.85
N ILE A 445 -7.92 -8.76 29.00
CA ILE A 445 -8.73 -8.44 30.18
C ILE A 445 -9.99 -9.31 30.19
N LEU A 446 -10.55 -9.53 29.00
CA LEU A 446 -11.76 -10.31 28.76
C LEU A 446 -11.56 -11.23 27.54
N ASP A 447 -11.65 -12.55 27.74
CA ASP A 447 -11.64 -13.56 26.69
C ASP A 447 -12.99 -14.32 26.70
N LEU A 448 -13.85 -14.02 25.73
CA LEU A 448 -15.17 -14.64 25.56
C LEU A 448 -15.15 -15.68 24.44
N THR A 449 -15.85 -16.80 24.64
CA THR A 449 -16.06 -17.80 23.59
C THR A 449 -17.47 -18.40 23.67
N ASN A 450 -18.36 -18.04 22.75
CA ASN A 450 -19.77 -18.45 22.76
C ASN A 450 -20.48 -18.05 24.08
N LEU A 451 -20.44 -16.76 24.43
CA LEU A 451 -21.22 -16.15 25.53
C LEU A 451 -21.79 -14.80 25.06
N ASP A 452 -23.03 -14.52 25.46
CA ASP A 452 -23.62 -13.18 25.41
C ASP A 452 -23.47 -12.46 26.76
N LEU A 453 -22.82 -11.28 26.75
CA LEU A 453 -22.52 -10.48 27.93
C LEU A 453 -23.20 -9.11 27.82
N THR A 454 -24.09 -8.77 28.76
CA THR A 454 -24.74 -7.45 28.82
C THR A 454 -24.44 -6.78 30.16
N LEU A 455 -23.88 -5.56 30.11
CA LEU A 455 -23.51 -4.77 31.29
C LEU A 455 -24.49 -3.64 31.53
N GLY A 456 -25.09 -3.61 32.72
CA GLY A 456 -26.09 -2.63 33.14
C GLY A 456 -27.50 -3.20 33.23
N ASP A 457 -28.44 -2.38 33.69
CA ASP A 457 -29.86 -2.73 33.82
C ASP A 457 -30.63 -2.15 32.62
N LEU A 458 -31.45 -3.00 31.99
CA LEU A 458 -32.36 -2.63 30.91
C LEU A 458 -33.35 -1.50 31.29
N ILE A 459 -33.50 -1.22 32.59
CA ILE A 459 -34.34 -0.14 33.15
C ILE A 459 -33.54 1.12 33.53
N LEU A 460 -32.25 1.01 33.86
CA LEU A 460 -31.44 2.13 34.40
C LEU A 460 -30.31 2.62 33.48
N GLY A 461 -29.93 1.84 32.47
CA GLY A 461 -28.88 2.17 31.51
C GLY A 461 -27.77 1.11 31.47
N LEU A 462 -26.93 1.20 30.42
CA LEU A 462 -25.76 0.33 30.27
C LEU A 462 -24.60 0.81 31.17
N ASP A 463 -23.77 -0.12 31.61
CA ASP A 463 -22.58 0.12 32.44
C ASP A 463 -21.28 -0.03 31.62
N PRO A 464 -20.14 0.54 32.06
CA PRO A 464 -18.86 0.36 31.41
C PRO A 464 -18.25 -1.02 31.68
N VAL A 465 -17.46 -1.55 30.75
CA VAL A 465 -16.66 -2.77 30.97
C VAL A 465 -15.62 -2.51 32.07
N VAL A 466 -14.84 -1.44 31.95
CA VAL A 466 -13.85 -1.05 32.96
C VAL A 466 -14.07 0.38 33.43
N ARG A 467 -14.04 0.57 34.75
CA ARG A 467 -13.99 1.87 35.44
C ARG A 467 -12.61 2.01 36.08
N ASN A 468 -11.86 3.05 35.75
CA ASN A 468 -10.46 3.24 36.15
C ASN A 468 -10.21 4.70 36.54
N THR A 469 -10.18 4.99 37.85
CA THR A 469 -10.25 6.35 38.40
C THR A 469 -9.22 6.59 39.53
N GLY A 470 -9.07 7.83 39.96
CA GLY A 470 -8.31 8.21 41.16
C GLY A 470 -6.85 7.77 41.13
N GLY A 471 -6.13 8.09 40.05
CA GLY A 471 -4.70 7.80 39.88
C GLY A 471 -4.36 6.34 39.57
N SER A 472 -5.35 5.53 39.16
CA SER A 472 -5.16 4.08 38.94
C SER A 472 -4.57 3.76 37.57
N THR A 473 -3.74 2.71 37.51
CA THR A 473 -3.11 2.20 36.29
C THR A 473 -3.67 0.83 35.93
N LEU A 474 -4.09 0.68 34.68
CA LEU A 474 -4.41 -0.60 34.05
C LEU A 474 -3.47 -0.85 32.88
N ALA A 475 -2.91 -2.05 32.80
CA ALA A 475 -2.04 -2.46 31.72
C ALA A 475 -2.35 -3.87 31.22
N ASN A 476 -2.18 -4.09 29.91
CA ASN A 476 -1.99 -5.42 29.36
C ASN A 476 -0.65 -5.46 28.59
N THR A 477 0.06 -6.58 28.71
CA THR A 477 1.47 -6.71 28.26
C THR A 477 1.68 -7.69 27.12
N ALA A 478 0.61 -8.40 26.70
CA ALA A 478 0.57 -9.19 25.48
C ALA A 478 -0.88 -9.50 25.07
N GLY A 479 -1.13 -9.58 23.75
CA GLY A 479 -2.40 -10.05 23.19
C GLY A 479 -3.52 -9.01 23.22
N PRO A 480 -4.68 -9.32 22.58
CA PRO A 480 -5.78 -8.38 22.47
C PRO A 480 -6.38 -8.04 23.84
N VAL A 481 -6.70 -6.76 24.09
CA VAL A 481 -7.26 -6.28 25.36
C VAL A 481 -8.62 -6.93 25.64
N ILE A 482 -9.50 -7.00 24.63
CA ILE A 482 -10.72 -7.79 24.66
C ILE A 482 -10.75 -8.71 23.44
N LYS A 483 -11.12 -9.97 23.66
CA LYS A 483 -11.28 -10.99 22.62
C LYS A 483 -12.64 -11.66 22.74
N ILE A 484 -13.35 -11.80 21.61
CA ILE A 484 -14.66 -12.45 21.55
C ILE A 484 -14.70 -13.40 20.35
N THR A 485 -15.03 -14.66 20.60
CA THR A 485 -15.08 -15.73 19.58
C THR A 485 -16.42 -16.46 19.66
N GLY A 486 -17.43 -15.96 18.94
CA GLY A 486 -18.83 -16.35 19.12
C GLY A 486 -19.50 -15.67 20.31
N GLY A 487 -20.79 -15.33 20.17
CA GLY A 487 -21.57 -14.58 21.16
C GLY A 487 -21.41 -13.07 21.04
N SER A 488 -21.79 -12.33 22.08
CA SER A 488 -21.93 -10.87 22.02
C SER A 488 -21.47 -10.12 23.28
N LEU A 489 -21.24 -8.81 23.12
CA LEU A 489 -20.99 -7.86 24.21
C LEU A 489 -21.83 -6.60 24.01
N THR A 490 -22.67 -6.26 24.99
CA THR A 490 -23.41 -4.99 25.08
C THR A 490 -23.02 -4.24 26.35
N ALA A 491 -22.54 -3.01 26.22
CA ALA A 491 -22.09 -2.15 27.32
C ALA A 491 -22.18 -0.66 26.94
N ASP A 492 -21.97 0.28 27.87
CA ASP A 492 -21.91 1.71 27.53
C ASP A 492 -20.58 2.07 26.85
N VAL A 493 -19.46 1.75 27.51
CA VAL A 493 -18.09 1.97 27.01
C VAL A 493 -17.16 0.84 27.45
N LEU A 494 -16.01 0.68 26.78
CA LEU A 494 -14.98 -0.27 27.24
C LEU A 494 -14.21 0.29 28.45
N GLY A 495 -13.92 1.60 28.46
CA GLY A 495 -13.20 2.27 29.53
C GLY A 495 -13.86 3.59 29.98
N LEU A 496 -14.08 3.75 31.27
CA LEU A 496 -14.51 4.99 31.90
C LEU A 496 -13.44 5.47 32.90
N GLY A 497 -13.08 6.75 32.84
CA GLY A 497 -12.10 7.38 33.74
C GLY A 497 -12.51 8.75 34.29
N ASP A 498 -11.56 9.42 34.96
CA ASP A 498 -11.71 10.74 35.57
C ASP A 498 -10.58 11.73 35.19
N GLY A 499 -9.84 11.43 34.12
CA GLY A 499 -8.66 12.18 33.67
C GLY A 499 -7.39 12.02 34.52
N THR A 500 -7.39 11.17 35.57
CA THR A 500 -6.21 10.94 36.43
C THR A 500 -5.57 9.56 36.26
N GLN A 501 -6.24 8.66 35.55
CA GLN A 501 -5.84 7.28 35.33
C GLN A 501 -4.70 7.10 34.30
N THR A 502 -4.23 5.87 34.16
CA THR A 502 -3.30 5.46 33.09
C THR A 502 -3.75 4.14 32.47
N TRP A 503 -3.72 4.06 31.14
CA TRP A 503 -3.98 2.81 30.39
C TRP A 503 -2.78 2.48 29.48
N ASN A 504 -2.21 1.27 29.62
CA ASN A 504 -1.03 0.83 28.87
C ASN A 504 -1.27 -0.54 28.24
N PHE A 505 -1.60 -0.60 26.95
CA PHE A 505 -1.98 -1.84 26.25
C PHE A 505 -0.91 -2.29 25.25
N THR A 506 -0.77 -3.60 25.07
CA THR A 506 0.23 -4.23 24.18
C THR A 506 -0.44 -5.29 23.30
N GLY A 507 -0.98 -4.83 22.18
CA GLY A 507 -1.74 -5.62 21.20
C GLY A 507 -3.07 -4.94 20.84
N SER A 508 -3.87 -5.59 19.99
CA SER A 508 -5.20 -5.08 19.56
C SER A 508 -6.10 -4.66 20.73
N LEU A 509 -6.93 -3.65 20.55
CA LEU A 509 -8.00 -3.32 21.50
C LEU A 509 -9.13 -4.37 21.45
N LEU A 510 -9.61 -4.67 20.24
CA LEU A 510 -10.63 -5.71 20.00
C LEU A 510 -10.13 -6.75 19.01
N ASP A 511 -10.26 -8.03 19.35
CA ASP A 511 -10.20 -9.16 18.41
C ASP A 511 -11.53 -9.93 18.40
N LEU A 512 -12.33 -9.69 17.37
CA LEU A 512 -13.68 -10.23 17.19
C LEU A 512 -13.71 -11.28 16.08
N THR A 513 -14.29 -12.45 16.37
CA THR A 513 -14.51 -13.52 15.38
C THR A 513 -15.88 -14.14 15.55
N ASN A 514 -16.74 -14.04 14.53
CA ASN A 514 -18.15 -14.49 14.55
C ASN A 514 -18.96 -13.93 15.75
N ALA A 515 -18.73 -12.67 16.09
CA ALA A 515 -19.21 -12.04 17.34
C ALA A 515 -19.80 -10.66 17.10
N ASP A 516 -20.78 -10.27 17.93
CA ASP A 516 -21.51 -9.00 17.82
C ASP A 516 -21.26 -8.09 19.04
N VAL A 517 -20.75 -6.88 18.81
CA VAL A 517 -20.43 -5.91 19.88
C VAL A 517 -21.26 -4.64 19.70
N THR A 518 -21.92 -4.20 20.77
CA THR A 518 -22.67 -2.93 20.83
C THR A 518 -22.18 -2.08 22.00
N LEU A 519 -21.77 -0.86 21.68
CA LEU A 519 -21.30 0.16 22.61
C LEU A 519 -21.99 1.50 22.32
N ARG A 520 -21.86 2.46 23.23
CA ARG A 520 -22.05 3.87 22.91
C ARG A 520 -20.79 4.43 22.23
N THR A 521 -19.67 4.36 22.92
CA THR A 521 -18.33 4.68 22.41
C THR A 521 -17.27 3.75 23.01
N PHE A 522 -16.01 3.85 22.58
CA PHE A 522 -14.91 3.06 23.14
C PHE A 522 -14.49 3.49 24.54
N GLY A 523 -14.44 4.80 24.81
CA GLY A 523 -13.98 5.34 26.08
C GLY A 523 -14.61 6.68 26.44
N LYS A 524 -14.60 7.02 27.73
CA LYS A 524 -15.14 8.29 28.26
C LYS A 524 -14.40 8.71 29.53
N ASP A 525 -14.19 10.01 29.72
CA ASP A 525 -13.92 10.59 31.05
C ASP A 525 -15.17 11.28 31.62
N ASP A 526 -15.36 11.20 32.93
CA ASP A 526 -16.39 11.94 33.67
C ASP A 526 -15.89 13.32 34.20
N CYS A 527 -14.71 13.78 33.77
CA CYS A 527 -14.15 15.08 34.15
C CYS A 527 -14.43 16.19 33.11
N ILE A 528 -14.25 17.46 33.51
CA ILE A 528 -14.56 18.64 32.69
C ILE A 528 -13.40 19.64 32.63
N GLY A 529 -12.84 19.85 31.44
CA GLY A 529 -11.84 20.90 31.16
C GLY A 529 -10.70 20.46 30.23
N GLU A 530 -9.89 21.42 29.79
CA GLU A 530 -8.61 21.13 29.13
C GLU A 530 -7.70 20.35 30.08
N GLY A 531 -7.19 19.20 29.64
CA GLY A 531 -6.45 18.24 30.48
C GLY A 531 -7.22 16.95 30.80
N CYS A 532 -8.51 16.86 30.50
CA CYS A 532 -9.28 15.61 30.48
C CYS A 532 -8.93 14.77 29.24
N GLY A 533 -7.69 14.26 29.18
CA GLY A 533 -7.15 13.50 28.05
C GLY A 533 -6.99 12.01 28.36
N ASN A 534 -7.82 11.17 27.73
CA ASN A 534 -7.79 9.72 27.88
C ASN A 534 -6.69 9.08 26.99
N ASP A 535 -5.43 9.42 27.26
CA ASP A 535 -4.24 8.93 26.52
C ASP A 535 -3.97 7.44 26.79
N ALA A 536 -4.81 6.56 26.24
CA ALA A 536 -4.62 5.12 26.27
C ALA A 536 -3.48 4.71 25.33
N GLN A 537 -2.34 4.32 25.90
CA GLN A 537 -1.14 4.02 25.13
C GLN A 537 -1.22 2.60 24.56
N PHE A 538 -1.40 2.48 23.24
CA PHE A 538 -1.37 1.20 22.52
C PHE A 538 0.00 0.95 21.90
N LYS A 539 0.63 -0.16 22.31
CA LYS A 539 1.86 -0.68 21.71
C LYS A 539 1.53 -1.87 20.82
N LEU A 540 1.22 -1.58 19.56
CA LEU A 540 0.95 -2.58 18.52
C LEU A 540 2.26 -3.08 17.89
N ALA A 541 2.28 -4.33 17.44
CA ALA A 541 3.33 -4.86 16.57
C ALA A 541 3.16 -4.35 15.12
N ALA A 542 4.21 -4.49 14.31
CA ALA A 542 4.16 -4.09 12.89
C ALA A 542 3.05 -4.86 12.15
N ASN A 543 2.13 -4.12 11.52
CA ASN A 543 0.92 -4.59 10.85
C ASN A 543 -0.18 -5.16 11.78
N GLU A 544 -0.05 -5.02 13.10
CA GLU A 544 -1.08 -5.45 14.05
C GLU A 544 -2.24 -4.42 14.11
N PRO A 545 -3.51 -4.84 13.90
CA PRO A 545 -4.65 -3.95 13.97
C PRO A 545 -5.05 -3.59 15.41
N LEU A 546 -5.43 -2.34 15.64
CA LEU A 546 -6.11 -1.91 16.86
C LEU A 546 -7.50 -2.55 16.97
N LEU A 547 -8.27 -2.54 15.87
CA LEU A 547 -9.56 -3.23 15.76
C LEU A 547 -9.50 -4.34 14.71
N LYS A 548 -9.81 -5.58 15.11
CA LYS A 548 -9.80 -6.77 14.25
C LYS A 548 -11.18 -7.43 14.23
N LEU A 549 -11.80 -7.49 13.05
CA LEU A 549 -13.13 -8.07 12.83
C LEU A 549 -13.06 -9.18 11.76
N ASN A 550 -13.49 -10.37 12.14
CA ASN A 550 -13.63 -11.52 11.24
C ASN A 550 -15.06 -12.06 11.31
N ASN A 551 -15.85 -11.81 10.28
CA ASN A 551 -17.29 -12.14 10.21
C ASN A 551 -18.10 -11.63 11.44
N SER A 552 -17.80 -10.42 11.91
CA SER A 552 -18.26 -9.85 13.20
C SER A 552 -18.95 -8.49 13.08
N THR A 553 -19.92 -8.19 13.94
CA THR A 553 -20.55 -6.86 14.01
C THR A 553 -19.91 -6.00 15.11
N LEU A 554 -19.72 -4.70 14.83
CA LEU A 554 -19.40 -3.66 15.81
C LEU A 554 -20.35 -2.47 15.62
N THR A 555 -21.10 -2.11 16.65
CA THR A 555 -22.04 -0.98 16.67
C THR A 555 -21.60 0.03 17.73
N LEU A 556 -21.44 1.30 17.34
CA LEU A 556 -21.13 2.43 18.21
C LEU A 556 -22.26 3.46 18.09
N THR A 557 -23.09 3.60 19.13
CA THR A 557 -24.35 4.35 19.05
C THR A 557 -24.21 5.87 19.28
N ASP A 558 -23.08 6.35 19.79
CA ASP A 558 -22.75 7.77 19.88
C ASP A 558 -21.23 7.98 19.97
N MET A 559 -20.62 8.34 18.84
CA MET A 559 -19.21 8.70 18.67
C MET A 559 -19.02 10.22 18.51
N ALA A 560 -20.05 11.04 18.78
CA ALA A 560 -20.02 12.47 18.49
C ALA A 560 -18.93 13.19 19.31
N GLY A 561 -17.82 13.53 18.67
CA GLY A 561 -16.64 14.13 19.32
C GLY A 561 -15.75 13.16 20.11
N ASN A 562 -16.01 11.84 20.07
CA ASN A 562 -15.24 10.81 20.77
C ASN A 562 -14.54 9.88 19.76
N ASP A 563 -13.77 10.47 18.83
CA ASP A 563 -13.09 9.75 17.75
C ASP A 563 -12.05 8.75 18.28
N ILE A 564 -11.91 7.61 17.60
CA ILE A 564 -10.80 6.69 17.86
C ILE A 564 -9.54 7.25 17.21
N GLY A 565 -8.46 7.37 17.96
CA GLY A 565 -7.13 7.64 17.42
C GLY A 565 -6.05 7.06 18.33
N PRO A 566 -4.86 6.73 17.81
CA PRO A 566 -3.67 6.71 18.65
C PRO A 566 -3.41 8.16 19.05
N THR A 567 -3.48 8.51 20.33
CA THR A 567 -3.09 9.85 20.77
C THR A 567 -1.58 9.95 20.93
N SER A 568 -0.99 11.09 20.56
CA SER A 568 0.34 11.42 21.03
C SER A 568 0.27 11.81 22.50
N SER A 569 0.95 11.06 23.36
CA SER A 569 1.47 11.63 24.60
C SER A 569 2.16 12.98 24.31
N PRO A 570 2.04 14.01 25.18
CA PRO A 570 2.48 15.39 24.90
C PRO A 570 4.02 15.55 24.84
N VAL A 571 4.61 14.95 23.82
CA VAL A 571 6.03 14.98 23.46
C VAL A 571 6.17 15.91 22.25
N PRO A 572 6.99 16.98 22.32
CA PRO A 572 7.14 17.89 21.19
C PRO A 572 7.71 17.15 19.96
N PRO A 573 7.25 17.47 18.74
CA PRO A 573 7.63 16.74 17.53
C PRO A 573 9.15 16.79 17.24
N PRO A 574 9.72 15.76 16.60
CA PRO A 574 9.03 14.64 15.93
C PRO A 574 8.58 13.53 16.89
N PHE A 575 7.34 13.07 16.71
CA PHE A 575 6.79 11.94 17.46
C PHE A 575 7.52 10.63 17.13
N PRO A 576 7.78 9.75 18.12
CA PRO A 576 8.36 8.43 17.85
C PRO A 576 7.45 7.62 16.93
N GLY A 577 8.03 6.90 15.97
CA GLY A 577 7.28 6.11 15.00
C GLY A 577 6.54 4.96 15.67
N GLN A 578 5.22 4.93 15.50
CA GLN A 578 4.33 3.89 16.01
C GLN A 578 4.08 2.84 14.91
N HIS A 579 4.28 1.58 15.26
CA HIS A 579 3.79 0.44 14.49
C HIS A 579 2.32 0.17 14.80
N GLY A 580 1.66 -0.56 13.90
CA GLY A 580 0.26 -0.91 13.96
C GLY A 580 -0.55 -0.34 12.80
N VAL A 581 -1.77 -0.85 12.67
CA VAL A 581 -2.84 -0.31 11.82
C VAL A 581 -4.10 -0.10 12.65
N LEU A 582 -5.03 0.71 12.18
CA LEU A 582 -6.24 1.05 12.95
C LEU A 582 -7.32 -0.04 12.85
N LEU A 583 -7.58 -0.54 11.64
CA LEU A 583 -8.69 -1.45 11.39
C LEU A 583 -8.33 -2.53 10.37
N SER A 584 -8.70 -3.77 10.68
CA SER A 584 -8.77 -4.89 9.75
C SER A 584 -10.13 -5.58 9.88
N ALA A 585 -10.99 -5.42 8.88
CA ALA A 585 -12.31 -6.06 8.80
C ALA A 585 -12.39 -7.00 7.59
N THR A 586 -12.81 -8.24 7.82
CA THR A 586 -12.76 -9.31 6.81
C THR A 586 -13.99 -10.22 6.83
N GLY A 587 -14.49 -10.58 5.65
CA GLY A 587 -15.59 -11.55 5.48
C GLY A 587 -16.98 -10.91 5.43
N SER A 588 -17.90 -11.58 4.74
CA SER A 588 -19.19 -11.03 4.27
C SER A 588 -20.19 -10.60 5.34
N THR A 589 -19.99 -10.96 6.61
CA THR A 589 -20.81 -10.46 7.73
C THR A 589 -20.08 -9.42 8.58
N SER A 590 -18.80 -9.13 8.33
CA SER A 590 -18.09 -8.08 9.06
C SER A 590 -18.71 -6.72 8.82
N THR A 591 -19.34 -6.17 9.84
CA THR A 591 -20.20 -4.99 9.73
C THR A 591 -19.86 -4.00 10.84
N ILE A 592 -19.60 -2.75 10.46
CA ILE A 592 -19.29 -1.66 11.38
C ILE A 592 -20.38 -0.60 11.23
N VAL A 593 -21.06 -0.28 12.32
CA VAL A 593 -22.11 0.76 12.38
C VAL A 593 -21.66 1.82 13.36
N VAL A 594 -21.57 3.09 12.94
CA VAL A 594 -21.17 4.20 13.82
C VAL A 594 -22.06 5.42 13.62
N ALA A 595 -22.37 6.12 14.71
CA ALA A 595 -23.03 7.43 14.71
C ALA A 595 -22.00 8.52 15.05
N GLY A 596 -21.51 9.25 14.04
CA GLY A 596 -20.33 10.11 14.13
C GLY A 596 -19.10 9.52 13.41
N PRO A 597 -17.90 10.08 13.60
CA PRO A 597 -16.67 9.63 12.94
C PRO A 597 -16.23 8.25 13.42
N LEU A 598 -15.54 7.49 12.55
CA LEU A 598 -14.94 6.20 12.92
C LEU A 598 -13.52 6.38 13.47
N PHE A 599 -12.72 7.26 12.85
CA PHE A 599 -11.35 7.56 13.28
C PHE A 599 -11.06 9.07 13.21
N GLY A 600 -10.25 9.56 14.15
CA GLY A 600 -9.83 10.95 14.24
C GLY A 600 -8.35 11.05 14.56
N PHE A 601 -7.62 11.78 13.72
CA PHE A 601 -6.19 11.97 13.88
C PHE A 601 -5.86 13.34 14.47
N GLY A 602 -5.38 13.31 15.72
CA GLY A 602 -4.56 14.38 16.27
C GLY A 602 -3.13 14.30 15.74
N ASP A 603 -2.17 14.57 16.62
CA ASP A 603 -0.75 14.42 16.34
C ASP A 603 -0.35 12.93 16.38
N VAL A 604 0.09 12.36 15.24
CA VAL A 604 0.49 10.93 15.12
C VAL A 604 1.65 10.69 14.15
N ASN A 605 2.34 9.56 14.32
CA ASN A 605 3.37 9.09 13.38
C ASN A 605 3.28 7.57 13.18
N LEU A 606 2.39 7.13 12.29
CA LEU A 606 2.12 5.72 11.98
C LEU A 606 3.03 5.26 10.84
N ILE A 607 4.04 4.42 11.14
CA ILE A 607 5.14 4.13 10.22
C ILE A 607 4.97 2.87 9.36
N ASP A 608 3.92 2.07 9.59
CA ASP A 608 3.65 0.89 8.78
C ASP A 608 3.22 1.26 7.35
N THR A 609 3.74 0.51 6.38
CA THR A 609 3.62 0.80 4.93
C THR A 609 2.37 0.20 4.28
N ILE A 610 1.56 -0.53 5.05
CA ILE A 610 0.27 -1.07 4.62
C ILE A 610 -0.87 -0.08 4.95
N PRO A 611 -2.07 -0.24 4.36
CA PRO A 611 -3.20 0.65 4.62
C PRO A 611 -3.63 0.64 6.10
N GLN A 612 -3.91 1.82 6.66
CA GLN A 612 -4.28 1.97 8.07
C GLN A 612 -5.69 1.43 8.37
N ILE A 613 -6.61 1.52 7.40
CA ILE A 613 -7.90 0.86 7.41
C ILE A 613 -7.92 -0.17 6.26
N GLN A 614 -8.17 -1.43 6.59
CA GLN A 614 -8.21 -2.55 5.65
C GLN A 614 -9.58 -3.23 5.69
N LEU A 615 -10.28 -3.21 4.57
CA LEU A 615 -11.62 -3.80 4.41
C LEU A 615 -11.58 -4.85 3.29
N THR A 616 -12.11 -6.06 3.56
CA THR A 616 -12.20 -7.13 2.55
C THR A 616 -13.53 -7.86 2.70
N ASP A 617 -14.39 -7.74 1.67
CA ASP A 617 -15.76 -8.24 1.64
C ASP A 617 -16.64 -7.75 2.82
N SER A 618 -16.30 -6.64 3.48
CA SER A 618 -16.93 -6.12 4.71
C SER A 618 -17.78 -4.85 4.48
N THR A 619 -18.63 -4.49 5.44
CA THR A 619 -19.50 -3.28 5.38
C THR A 619 -19.18 -2.27 6.48
N ILE A 620 -19.13 -0.98 6.12
CA ILE A 620 -19.22 0.17 7.04
C ILE A 620 -20.51 0.95 6.74
N THR A 621 -21.24 1.33 7.80
CA THR A 621 -22.35 2.28 7.77
C THR A 621 -22.08 3.36 8.80
N GLN A 622 -22.03 4.62 8.39
CA GLN A 622 -21.78 5.78 9.25
C GLN A 622 -22.87 6.83 9.08
N THR A 623 -23.47 7.24 10.19
CA THR A 623 -24.44 8.34 10.22
C THR A 623 -23.84 9.61 10.82
N GLY A 624 -24.50 10.75 10.58
CA GLY A 624 -24.14 12.06 11.12
C GLY A 624 -23.21 12.89 10.23
N SER A 625 -22.96 14.13 10.65
CA SER A 625 -22.36 15.17 9.81
C SER A 625 -20.83 15.20 9.75
N ASP A 626 -20.15 14.61 10.71
CA ASP A 626 -18.69 14.46 10.71
C ASP A 626 -18.24 13.48 9.61
N GLY A 627 -17.12 13.77 8.94
CA GLY A 627 -16.50 12.82 8.03
C GLY A 627 -16.08 11.52 8.73
N LEU A 628 -16.21 10.39 8.03
CA LEU A 628 -15.86 9.04 8.52
C LEU A 628 -14.45 8.98 9.13
N ILE A 629 -13.53 9.74 8.53
CA ILE A 629 -12.16 9.94 9.01
C ILE A 629 -11.88 11.44 9.12
N ARG A 630 -11.51 11.92 10.31
CA ARG A 630 -11.14 13.32 10.55
C ARG A 630 -9.63 13.48 10.80
N VAL A 631 -9.06 14.60 10.39
CA VAL A 631 -7.70 15.02 10.77
C VAL A 631 -7.77 16.42 11.38
N HIS A 632 -7.35 16.55 12.63
CA HIS A 632 -7.33 17.79 13.40
C HIS A 632 -5.93 18.17 13.94
N GLY A 633 -4.96 17.24 13.93
CA GLY A 633 -3.54 17.48 14.22
C GLY A 633 -2.60 17.04 13.10
N LEU A 634 -1.30 16.92 13.41
CA LEU A 634 -0.25 16.50 12.48
C LEU A 634 -0.18 14.97 12.38
N ALA A 635 -0.87 14.41 11.39
CA ALA A 635 -0.94 12.98 11.16
C ALA A 635 0.06 12.50 10.10
N THR A 636 1.09 11.73 10.47
CA THR A 636 2.00 11.08 9.51
C THR A 636 1.63 9.61 9.31
N ILE A 637 1.50 9.16 8.05
CA ILE A 637 1.10 7.78 7.70
C ILE A 637 2.05 7.18 6.64
N GLY A 638 2.64 6.03 6.91
CA GLY A 638 3.59 5.32 6.03
C GLY A 638 2.96 4.56 4.85
N GLY A 639 1.68 4.17 4.98
CA GLY A 639 0.90 3.42 4.00
C GLY A 639 -0.10 4.27 3.21
N SER A 640 -1.22 3.66 2.82
CA SER A 640 -2.45 4.37 2.45
C SER A 640 -3.29 4.65 3.71
N LEU A 641 -4.21 5.61 3.65
CA LEU A 641 -5.16 5.82 4.74
C LEU A 641 -6.18 4.68 4.79
N ILE A 642 -6.79 4.34 3.65
CA ILE A 642 -7.78 3.27 3.54
C ILE A 642 -7.57 2.42 2.28
N ALA A 643 -7.72 1.11 2.42
CA ALA A 643 -7.87 0.19 1.30
C ALA A 643 -9.08 -0.73 1.51
N ALA A 644 -9.93 -0.82 0.49
CA ALA A 644 -11.13 -1.63 0.52
C ALA A 644 -11.25 -2.51 -0.73
N THR A 645 -11.46 -3.81 -0.53
CA THR A 645 -11.70 -4.78 -1.61
C THR A 645 -13.09 -5.39 -1.45
N ASN A 646 -13.90 -5.37 -2.53
CA ASN A 646 -15.28 -5.88 -2.59
C ASN A 646 -16.23 -5.37 -1.48
N SER A 647 -15.84 -4.32 -0.77
CA SER A 647 -16.49 -3.89 0.47
C SER A 647 -17.59 -2.87 0.20
N ILE A 648 -18.38 -2.59 1.22
CA ILE A 648 -19.39 -1.53 1.21
C ILE A 648 -18.98 -0.46 2.21
N ILE A 649 -19.04 0.81 1.81
CA ILE A 649 -19.02 1.95 2.75
C ILE A 649 -20.23 2.81 2.43
N ASN A 650 -21.08 3.07 3.40
CA ASN A 650 -22.13 4.07 3.32
C ASN A 650 -21.90 5.11 4.42
N SER A 651 -21.81 6.38 4.05
CA SER A 651 -21.60 7.50 4.96
C SER A 651 -22.57 8.63 4.61
N ASP A 652 -23.19 9.21 5.64
CA ASP A 652 -24.00 10.43 5.52
C ASP A 652 -23.15 11.67 5.14
N SER A 653 -21.83 11.61 5.35
CA SER A 653 -20.87 12.71 5.20
C SER A 653 -19.64 12.31 4.36
N ASN A 654 -18.46 12.89 4.65
CA ASN A 654 -17.22 12.75 3.90
C ASN A 654 -16.48 11.43 4.19
N LEU A 655 -15.62 10.94 3.27
CA LEU A 655 -14.66 9.86 3.61
C LEU A 655 -13.51 10.40 4.46
N LEU A 656 -12.88 11.49 3.99
CA LEU A 656 -11.77 12.15 4.67
C LEU A 656 -12.05 13.65 4.76
N GLU A 657 -11.96 14.15 5.98
CA GLU A 657 -12.14 15.54 6.34
C GLU A 657 -10.89 16.08 7.06
N ILE A 658 -10.31 17.15 6.53
CA ILE A 658 -9.20 17.87 7.15
C ILE A 658 -9.61 19.34 7.28
N GLN A 659 -10.11 19.72 8.46
CA GLN A 659 -10.50 21.10 8.76
C GLN A 659 -9.31 21.88 9.35
N GLY A 660 -9.03 23.05 8.78
CA GLY A 660 -7.77 23.79 8.95
C GLY A 660 -7.56 24.48 10.31
N GLY A 661 -7.60 23.74 11.42
CA GLY A 661 -7.36 24.24 12.79
C GLY A 661 -5.90 24.61 13.10
N GLY A 662 -5.19 25.30 12.20
CA GLY A 662 -3.82 25.81 12.40
C GLY A 662 -2.69 24.77 12.45
N GLY A 663 -2.97 23.51 12.80
CA GLY A 663 -2.03 22.40 12.83
C GLY A 663 -2.47 21.12 12.09
N ALA A 664 -3.75 21.03 11.69
CA ALA A 664 -4.31 19.88 10.99
C ALA A 664 -3.60 19.61 9.64
N GLN A 665 -2.88 18.49 9.54
CA GLN A 665 -2.07 18.16 8.37
C GLN A 665 -1.82 16.65 8.25
N LEU A 666 -2.27 16.05 7.15
CA LEU A 666 -1.94 14.68 6.77
C LEU A 666 -0.63 14.62 5.95
N VAL A 667 0.33 13.82 6.41
CA VAL A 667 1.64 13.62 5.77
C VAL A 667 1.76 12.19 5.28
N MET A 668 1.65 12.00 3.97
CA MET A 668 1.84 10.70 3.32
C MET A 668 3.35 10.39 3.22
N ASN A 669 3.83 9.52 4.10
CA ASN A 669 5.22 9.08 4.21
C ASN A 669 5.47 7.79 3.42
N SER A 670 5.15 7.80 2.11
CA SER A 670 5.32 6.60 1.28
C SER A 670 6.80 6.20 1.17
N ALA A 671 7.07 4.92 1.41
CA ALA A 671 8.41 4.33 1.35
C ALA A 671 9.07 4.34 -0.06
N ASN A 672 8.35 4.76 -1.11
CA ASN A 672 8.90 4.89 -2.46
C ASN A 672 8.39 6.18 -3.16
N PRO A 673 9.20 7.26 -3.23
CA PRO A 673 8.79 8.51 -3.90
C PRO A 673 8.53 8.37 -5.41
N ASN A 674 8.95 7.27 -6.05
CA ASN A 674 8.68 7.00 -7.47
C ASN A 674 7.33 6.28 -7.70
N SER A 675 6.66 5.86 -6.62
CA SER A 675 5.36 5.19 -6.65
C SER A 675 4.62 5.50 -5.34
N PRO A 676 4.35 6.79 -5.05
CA PRO A 676 3.81 7.20 -3.77
C PRO A 676 2.39 6.65 -3.55
N ASN A 677 2.11 6.26 -2.30
CA ASN A 677 0.86 5.61 -1.92
C ASN A 677 -0.36 6.53 -2.21
N PRO A 678 -1.45 5.99 -2.78
CA PRO A 678 -2.73 6.68 -2.80
C PRO A 678 -3.29 6.89 -1.38
N VAL A 679 -4.16 7.88 -1.19
CA VAL A 679 -4.83 8.11 0.10
C VAL A 679 -5.91 7.05 0.32
N ALA A 680 -6.85 6.91 -0.62
CA ALA A 680 -7.85 5.85 -0.64
C ALA A 680 -7.64 4.91 -1.84
N VAL A 681 -7.72 3.60 -1.58
CA VAL A 681 -7.63 2.53 -2.59
C VAL A 681 -8.90 1.69 -2.55
N PHE A 682 -9.68 1.69 -3.64
CA PHE A 682 -10.90 0.87 -3.76
C PHE A 682 -10.75 -0.18 -4.87
N ASN A 683 -11.20 -1.41 -4.66
CA ASN A 683 -11.05 -2.52 -5.60
C ASN A 683 -12.32 -3.38 -5.64
N GLY A 684 -13.19 -3.15 -6.64
CA GLY A 684 -14.57 -3.62 -6.58
C GLY A 684 -15.33 -2.99 -5.39
N GLY A 685 -16.54 -3.47 -5.10
CA GLY A 685 -17.37 -2.93 -4.00
C GLY A 685 -18.16 -1.66 -4.36
N SER A 686 -18.86 -1.10 -3.38
CA SER A 686 -19.76 0.04 -3.54
C SER A 686 -19.59 1.04 -2.40
N TYR A 687 -19.38 2.31 -2.73
CA TYR A 687 -18.98 3.33 -1.76
C TYR A 687 -19.84 4.58 -1.93
N THR A 688 -20.71 4.84 -0.96
CA THR A 688 -21.68 5.94 -0.95
C THR A 688 -21.27 6.94 0.13
N PHE A 689 -21.12 8.21 -0.24
CA PHE A 689 -20.78 9.30 0.68
C PHE A 689 -21.76 10.44 0.52
N GLY A 690 -21.98 11.20 1.58
CA GLY A 690 -22.82 12.39 1.55
C GLY A 690 -24.32 12.17 1.52
N ALA A 691 -24.80 10.99 1.94
CA ALA A 691 -26.21 10.58 1.83
C ALA A 691 -27.14 11.18 2.91
N ASP A 692 -26.69 12.18 3.68
CA ASP A 692 -27.39 12.72 4.85
C ASP A 692 -28.89 13.02 4.60
N SER A 693 -29.72 12.41 5.45
CA SER A 693 -31.17 12.65 5.53
C SER A 693 -31.59 13.49 6.74
N SER A 694 -30.67 13.82 7.66
CA SER A 694 -30.93 14.63 8.86
C SER A 694 -31.06 16.13 8.58
N GLY A 695 -30.51 16.61 7.46
CA GLY A 695 -30.66 17.99 6.99
C GLY A 695 -29.61 18.95 7.53
N ILE A 696 -28.40 18.46 7.82
CA ILE A 696 -27.28 19.28 8.28
C ILE A 696 -26.58 19.90 7.06
N ASN A 697 -26.16 21.17 7.16
CA ASN A 697 -25.58 21.93 6.04
C ASN A 697 -24.05 21.80 6.05
N SER A 698 -23.52 20.83 5.31
CA SER A 698 -22.07 20.60 5.14
C SER A 698 -21.83 20.06 3.72
N PRO A 699 -21.26 20.83 2.77
CA PRO A 699 -21.20 20.45 1.35
C PRO A 699 -20.47 19.12 1.10
N ASN A 700 -21.26 18.04 1.04
CA ASN A 700 -20.77 16.68 1.16
C ASN A 700 -19.80 16.29 0.04
N SER A 701 -18.66 15.72 0.44
CA SER A 701 -17.53 15.46 -0.46
C SER A 701 -16.80 14.15 -0.14
N LEU A 702 -16.26 13.43 -1.14
CA LEU A 702 -15.42 12.26 -0.83
C LEU A 702 -14.14 12.71 -0.08
N PHE A 703 -13.50 13.78 -0.55
CA PHE A 703 -12.39 14.43 0.15
C PHE A 703 -12.70 15.91 0.40
N TYR A 704 -12.65 16.35 1.65
CA TYR A 704 -12.70 17.77 2.03
C TYR A 704 -11.37 18.20 2.66
N LEU A 705 -10.67 19.11 1.98
CA LEU A 705 -9.32 19.59 2.33
C LEU A 705 -9.34 21.11 2.54
N GLN A 706 -9.31 21.56 3.80
CA GLN A 706 -9.47 22.97 4.16
C GLN A 706 -8.20 23.56 4.80
N GLY A 707 -7.69 24.64 4.22
CA GLY A 707 -6.74 25.56 4.85
C GLY A 707 -7.42 26.79 5.46
N ILE A 708 -6.64 27.67 6.09
CA ILE A 708 -7.11 28.95 6.66
C ILE A 708 -6.27 30.15 6.24
N ASN A 709 -4.97 29.97 6.00
CA ASN A 709 -4.05 31.04 5.65
C ASN A 709 -4.04 31.30 4.13
N THR A 710 -4.07 32.57 3.74
CA THR A 710 -3.98 33.01 2.33
C THR A 710 -2.79 33.93 2.07
N ASP A 711 -2.34 33.96 0.82
CA ASP A 711 -1.36 34.91 0.31
C ASP A 711 -1.98 36.29 0.01
N ALA A 712 -1.16 37.24 -0.44
CA ALA A 712 -1.61 38.58 -0.80
C ALA A 712 -2.53 38.65 -2.05
N ALA A 713 -2.77 37.53 -2.73
CA ALA A 713 -3.74 37.38 -3.81
C ALA A 713 -5.03 36.66 -3.36
N GLY A 714 -5.12 36.24 -2.09
CA GLY A 714 -6.25 35.49 -1.53
C GLY A 714 -6.19 33.98 -1.80
N LEU A 715 -5.05 33.45 -2.25
CA LEU A 715 -4.86 32.03 -2.52
C LEU A 715 -4.33 31.30 -1.27
N GLY A 716 -4.82 30.09 -1.03
CA GLY A 716 -4.40 29.23 0.08
C GLY A 716 -2.90 28.97 0.12
N THR A 717 -2.33 28.99 1.34
CA THR A 717 -0.91 28.71 1.61
C THR A 717 -0.67 27.47 2.47
N ASP A 718 -1.68 27.03 3.23
CA ASP A 718 -1.58 25.82 4.06
C ASP A 718 -1.62 24.54 3.22
N GLN A 719 -1.01 23.47 3.72
CA GLN A 719 -1.08 22.13 3.12
C GLN A 719 -1.82 21.19 4.08
N PRO A 720 -3.16 21.06 3.98
CA PRO A 720 -3.93 20.08 4.77
C PRO A 720 -3.50 18.65 4.47
N ILE A 721 -2.97 18.40 3.27
CA ILE A 721 -2.30 17.14 2.91
C ILE A 721 -1.02 17.42 2.12
N LYS A 722 0.06 16.68 2.43
CA LYS A 722 1.35 16.71 1.72
C LYS A 722 2.05 15.35 1.76
N GLY A 723 3.13 15.19 1.00
CA GLY A 723 4.06 14.07 1.17
C GLY A 723 5.13 14.38 2.21
N ASN A 724 5.85 13.37 2.70
CA ASN A 724 6.93 13.58 3.67
C ASN A 724 8.18 14.23 3.05
N GLY A 725 8.15 15.54 2.85
CA GLY A 725 9.28 16.29 2.31
C GLY A 725 9.30 17.76 2.72
N ALA A 726 10.27 18.49 2.18
CA ALA A 726 10.33 19.95 2.34
C ALA A 726 9.01 20.60 1.90
N GLN A 727 8.50 21.54 2.70
CA GLN A 727 7.22 22.20 2.45
C GLN A 727 7.22 22.86 1.07
N PHE A 728 6.27 22.44 0.23
CA PHE A 728 6.11 22.98 -1.11
C PHE A 728 5.80 24.48 -1.00
N THR A 729 6.74 25.33 -1.41
CA THR A 729 6.72 26.78 -1.15
C THR A 729 6.76 27.51 -2.48
N VAL A 730 5.67 28.19 -2.81
CA VAL A 730 5.46 28.72 -4.16
C VAL A 730 5.47 30.25 -4.16
N ALA A 731 6.64 30.84 -4.38
CA ALA A 731 6.82 32.30 -4.41
C ALA A 731 6.08 32.99 -5.58
N ASP A 732 5.90 32.29 -6.71
CA ASP A 732 4.91 32.60 -7.74
C ASP A 732 4.56 31.32 -8.52
N PRO A 733 3.30 30.84 -8.53
CA PRO A 733 2.92 29.66 -9.31
C PRO A 733 2.88 29.87 -10.84
N PHE A 734 3.48 30.94 -11.38
CA PHE A 734 3.86 31.09 -12.79
C PHE A 734 5.38 31.07 -13.04
N ASN A 735 6.20 31.10 -11.99
CA ASN A 735 7.66 31.02 -12.06
C ASN A 735 8.15 29.86 -11.19
N PRO A 736 8.34 28.64 -11.74
CA PRO A 736 8.57 27.41 -10.97
C PRO A 736 10.01 27.33 -10.41
N GLY A 737 10.31 28.21 -9.45
CA GLY A 737 11.58 28.26 -8.75
C GLY A 737 11.74 27.11 -7.75
N THR A 738 12.47 26.06 -8.16
CA THR A 738 13.15 25.07 -7.29
C THR A 738 12.32 24.25 -6.27
N ALA A 739 11.00 24.45 -6.16
CA ALA A 739 10.15 23.73 -5.22
C ALA A 739 9.86 22.28 -5.66
N THR A 740 10.77 21.37 -5.31
CA THR A 740 10.57 19.91 -5.41
C THR A 740 10.28 19.33 -4.03
N ALA A 741 9.04 18.91 -3.77
CA ALA A 741 8.75 18.01 -2.66
C ALA A 741 9.59 16.74 -2.82
N THR A 742 10.37 16.39 -1.78
CA THR A 742 11.35 15.28 -1.84
C THR A 742 10.70 13.91 -1.80
N ASN A 743 9.52 13.79 -1.17
CA ASN A 743 8.59 12.69 -1.35
C ASN A 743 7.20 13.30 -1.57
N PRO A 744 6.54 13.09 -2.72
CA PRO A 744 5.21 13.65 -3.01
C PRO A 744 4.07 12.68 -2.64
N ILE A 745 2.81 13.15 -2.74
CA ILE A 745 1.63 12.29 -2.57
C ILE A 745 1.27 11.52 -3.86
N GLY A 746 0.66 10.35 -3.68
CA GLY A 746 -0.03 9.61 -4.73
C GLY A 746 -1.44 10.15 -5.01
N SER A 747 -2.27 9.33 -5.64
CA SER A 747 -3.66 9.67 -5.98
C SER A 747 -4.48 9.93 -4.70
N LEU A 748 -5.43 10.88 -4.69
CA LEU A 748 -6.38 10.96 -3.58
C LEU A 748 -7.31 9.74 -3.64
N LEU A 749 -7.91 9.51 -4.81
CA LEU A 749 -8.67 8.30 -5.12
C LEU A 749 -7.92 7.46 -6.15
N GLU A 750 -7.60 6.21 -5.79
CA GLU A 750 -7.34 5.15 -6.75
C GLU A 750 -8.44 4.08 -6.66
N ALA A 751 -9.23 3.94 -7.72
CA ALA A 751 -10.32 2.96 -7.77
C ALA A 751 -10.10 1.97 -8.91
N THR A 752 -10.35 0.69 -8.62
CA THR A 752 -10.03 -0.44 -9.49
C THR A 752 -11.14 -1.50 -9.48
N GLY A 753 -11.02 -2.54 -10.32
CA GLY A 753 -11.83 -3.76 -10.22
C GLY A 753 -13.29 -3.66 -10.69
N GLY A 754 -13.78 -2.47 -11.04
CA GLY A 754 -15.22 -2.20 -11.23
C GLY A 754 -15.90 -1.64 -9.98
N ALA A 755 -15.15 -0.96 -9.10
CA ALA A 755 -15.71 -0.23 -7.96
C ALA A 755 -16.74 0.83 -8.40
N ASN A 756 -17.81 0.97 -7.63
CA ASN A 756 -18.88 1.96 -7.82
C ASN A 756 -18.82 3.00 -6.69
N ILE A 757 -18.35 4.21 -6.98
CA ILE A 757 -18.28 5.31 -6.02
C ILE A 757 -19.40 6.30 -6.32
N GLN A 758 -20.16 6.68 -5.31
CA GLN A 758 -21.23 7.67 -5.38
C GLN A 758 -20.99 8.74 -4.31
N VAL A 759 -20.98 10.00 -4.73
CA VAL A 759 -20.99 11.15 -3.83
C VAL A 759 -22.32 11.86 -4.01
N GLN A 760 -23.06 11.96 -2.92
CA GLN A 760 -24.40 12.54 -2.85
C GLN A 760 -24.32 13.86 -2.08
N LYS A 761 -25.36 14.67 -2.21
CA LYS A 761 -25.53 15.91 -1.44
C LYS A 761 -26.39 15.59 -0.22
N GLY A 762 -26.15 16.25 0.92
CA GLY A 762 -27.08 16.17 2.04
C GLY A 762 -28.47 16.72 1.68
N ALA A 763 -29.48 16.38 2.46
CA ALA A 763 -30.85 16.83 2.26
C ALA A 763 -30.97 18.38 2.19
N ALA A 764 -30.14 19.09 2.97
CA ALA A 764 -30.09 20.56 2.99
C ALA A 764 -29.08 21.19 2.01
N ASP A 765 -28.13 20.42 1.46
CA ASP A 765 -27.07 20.95 0.59
C ASP A 765 -27.58 21.35 -0.80
N ALA A 766 -26.93 22.34 -1.41
CA ALA A 766 -27.13 22.72 -2.82
C ALA A 766 -26.14 22.05 -3.81
N SER A 767 -25.18 21.26 -3.31
CA SER A 767 -24.18 20.59 -4.15
C SER A 767 -23.31 19.58 -3.41
N SER A 768 -22.88 18.53 -4.11
CA SER A 768 -21.83 17.60 -3.69
C SER A 768 -20.57 17.71 -4.56
N ALA A 769 -19.40 17.30 -4.03
CA ALA A 769 -18.14 17.34 -4.76
C ALA A 769 -17.25 16.09 -4.54
N ALA A 770 -16.67 15.46 -5.57
CA ALA A 770 -15.79 14.31 -5.30
C ALA A 770 -14.49 14.74 -4.57
N VAL A 771 -13.86 15.84 -4.96
CA VAL A 771 -12.76 16.45 -4.21
C VAL A 771 -13.03 17.93 -4.05
N ARG A 772 -13.05 18.43 -2.81
CA ARG A 772 -13.19 19.84 -2.47
C ARG A 772 -11.94 20.34 -1.76
N ILE A 773 -11.35 21.41 -2.30
CA ILE A 773 -10.15 22.05 -1.77
C ILE A 773 -10.47 23.53 -1.51
N ASP A 774 -10.53 23.90 -0.24
CA ASP A 774 -10.88 25.25 0.23
C ASP A 774 -9.66 25.90 0.89
N THR A 775 -9.26 27.08 0.40
CA THR A 775 -8.22 27.93 1.01
C THR A 775 -6.87 27.20 1.22
N ALA A 776 -6.56 26.21 0.39
CA ALA A 776 -5.39 25.34 0.55
C ALA A 776 -4.45 25.34 -0.66
N LEU A 777 -3.17 25.09 -0.38
CA LEU A 777 -2.09 24.80 -1.31
C LEU A 777 -1.92 23.28 -1.44
N PHE A 778 -1.93 22.76 -2.67
CA PHE A 778 -1.96 21.32 -2.93
C PHE A 778 -1.02 20.95 -4.08
N GLU A 779 -0.12 19.97 -3.87
CA GLU A 779 0.79 19.43 -4.88
C GLU A 779 0.46 17.97 -5.19
N ALA A 780 0.00 17.69 -6.40
CA ALA A 780 -0.25 16.34 -6.91
C ALA A 780 0.91 15.86 -7.81
N SER A 781 1.50 14.71 -7.50
CA SER A 781 2.46 14.04 -8.41
C SER A 781 1.83 12.93 -9.26
N ALA A 782 0.77 12.31 -8.75
CA ALA A 782 -0.10 11.38 -9.44
C ALA A 782 -1.46 12.06 -9.78
N PRO A 783 -2.33 11.43 -10.59
CA PRO A 783 -3.68 11.93 -10.81
C PRO A 783 -4.46 12.01 -9.50
N ILE A 784 -5.15 13.13 -9.28
CA ILE A 784 -6.00 13.34 -8.09
C ILE A 784 -7.07 12.24 -8.02
N ILE A 785 -7.63 11.89 -9.19
CA ILE A 785 -8.57 10.77 -9.37
C ILE A 785 -8.01 9.85 -10.45
N ASN A 786 -7.80 8.57 -10.09
CA ASN A 786 -7.37 7.49 -10.98
C ASN A 786 -8.41 6.36 -10.95
N LEU A 787 -9.14 6.12 -12.05
CA LEU A 787 -10.14 5.03 -12.15
C LEU A 787 -9.73 4.00 -13.21
N VAL A 788 -9.62 2.74 -12.83
CA VAL A 788 -9.21 1.62 -13.70
C VAL A 788 -10.28 0.52 -13.70
N GLY A 789 -11.02 0.36 -14.79
CA GLY A 789 -11.98 -0.72 -14.98
C GLY A 789 -11.30 -2.07 -15.26
N SER A 790 -12.03 -3.15 -15.01
CA SER A 790 -11.54 -4.53 -15.15
C SER A 790 -11.83 -5.11 -16.55
N LEU A 791 -11.79 -6.44 -16.69
CA LEU A 791 -12.35 -7.13 -17.87
C LEU A 791 -13.87 -7.32 -17.78
N THR A 792 -14.45 -7.21 -16.58
CA THR A 792 -15.85 -7.56 -16.28
C THR A 792 -16.72 -6.38 -15.86
N GLY A 793 -16.14 -5.25 -15.45
CA GLY A 793 -16.86 -4.06 -15.02
C GLY A 793 -16.07 -2.77 -15.27
N GLN A 794 -16.79 -1.69 -15.58
CA GLN A 794 -16.26 -0.33 -15.63
C GLN A 794 -16.14 0.20 -14.19
N THR A 795 -15.05 0.88 -13.84
CA THR A 795 -14.95 1.54 -12.53
C THR A 795 -15.60 2.92 -12.63
N GLN A 796 -16.51 3.25 -11.72
CA GLN A 796 -17.41 4.40 -11.86
C GLN A 796 -17.32 5.34 -10.65
N LEU A 797 -17.41 6.65 -10.93
CA LEU A 797 -17.55 7.72 -9.95
C LEU A 797 -18.71 8.62 -10.39
N MET A 798 -19.80 8.63 -9.61
CA MET A 798 -20.98 9.46 -9.85
C MET A 798 -21.12 10.52 -8.77
N ILE A 799 -21.36 11.77 -9.17
CA ILE A 799 -21.57 12.91 -8.27
C ILE A 799 -22.98 13.45 -8.51
N GLY A 800 -23.79 13.50 -7.45
CA GLY A 800 -25.23 13.72 -7.48
C GLY A 800 -26.00 12.45 -7.84
N ALA A 801 -26.86 11.93 -6.95
CA ALA A 801 -27.67 10.74 -7.21
C ALA A 801 -28.93 11.02 -8.05
N ALA A 802 -29.38 12.27 -8.10
CA ALA A 802 -30.48 12.74 -8.92
C ALA A 802 -30.02 13.85 -9.87
N ALA A 803 -30.79 14.09 -10.93
CA ALA A 803 -30.57 15.19 -11.87
C ALA A 803 -31.50 16.38 -11.55
N ASP A 804 -31.52 16.86 -10.29
CA ASP A 804 -32.21 18.10 -9.95
C ASP A 804 -31.48 19.28 -10.61
N PRO A 805 -32.12 20.09 -11.49
CA PRO A 805 -31.46 21.20 -12.18
C PRO A 805 -31.03 22.35 -11.26
N ALA A 806 -31.39 22.33 -9.96
CA ALA A 806 -30.83 23.23 -8.95
C ALA A 806 -29.47 22.77 -8.40
N ASP A 807 -29.12 21.48 -8.51
CA ASP A 807 -27.87 20.93 -7.98
C ASP A 807 -26.65 21.48 -8.72
N ALA A 808 -25.68 22.02 -7.98
CA ALA A 808 -24.42 22.52 -8.52
C ALA A 808 -23.26 21.52 -8.35
N ASN A 809 -23.46 20.22 -8.60
CA ASN A 809 -22.48 19.14 -8.33
C ASN A 809 -21.14 19.28 -9.12
N ARG A 810 -20.03 18.76 -8.58
CA ARG A 810 -18.65 18.99 -9.11
C ARG A 810 -17.78 17.75 -8.95
N ALA A 811 -16.86 17.42 -9.87
CA ALA A 811 -15.88 16.33 -9.58
C ALA A 811 -14.66 16.86 -8.80
N LEU A 812 -14.07 17.98 -9.24
CA LEU A 812 -13.05 18.71 -8.49
C LEU A 812 -13.52 20.15 -8.28
N ASP A 813 -13.57 20.59 -7.03
CA ASP A 813 -13.97 21.93 -6.61
C ASP A 813 -12.83 22.63 -5.90
N LEU A 814 -12.44 23.80 -6.43
CA LEU A 814 -11.33 24.60 -5.95
C LEU A 814 -11.87 25.98 -5.53
N ASN A 815 -11.83 26.28 -4.24
CA ASN A 815 -12.30 27.53 -3.66
C ASN A 815 -11.14 28.26 -2.97
N SER A 816 -10.70 29.40 -3.52
CA SER A 816 -9.49 30.13 -3.10
C SER A 816 -8.23 29.26 -2.99
N ALA A 817 -8.14 28.19 -3.77
CA ALA A 817 -7.10 27.16 -3.68
C ALA A 817 -5.97 27.35 -4.71
N ASN A 818 -4.79 26.83 -4.38
CA ASN A 818 -3.57 26.94 -5.16
C ASN A 818 -3.05 25.54 -5.49
N VAL A 819 -3.38 25.02 -6.67
CA VAL A 819 -3.11 23.64 -7.07
C VAL A 819 -1.94 23.56 -8.05
N MET A 820 -0.99 22.68 -7.76
CA MET A 820 0.08 22.23 -8.65
C MET A 820 -0.15 20.75 -9.00
N SER A 821 -0.09 20.40 -10.28
CA SER A 821 -0.06 18.99 -10.70
C SER A 821 1.13 18.74 -11.64
N LYS A 822 1.94 17.73 -11.33
CA LYS A 822 3.11 17.29 -12.12
C LYS A 822 2.79 16.13 -13.09
N GLY A 823 1.50 15.91 -13.35
CA GLY A 823 0.97 14.86 -14.23
C GLY A 823 -0.43 15.21 -14.75
N PRO A 824 -1.17 14.23 -15.29
CA PRO A 824 -2.62 14.35 -15.48
C PRO A 824 -3.31 14.58 -14.13
N VAL A 825 -4.36 15.40 -14.12
CA VAL A 825 -5.19 15.66 -12.94
C VAL A 825 -6.19 14.51 -12.72
N ILE A 826 -6.73 13.96 -13.82
CA ILE A 826 -7.66 12.84 -13.84
C ILE A 826 -7.17 11.82 -14.86
N ALA A 827 -7.13 10.55 -14.48
CA ALA A 827 -6.78 9.43 -15.37
C ALA A 827 -7.86 8.34 -15.31
N LEU A 828 -8.40 7.97 -16.47
CA LEU A 828 -9.44 6.94 -16.61
C LEU A 828 -9.00 5.89 -17.63
N ASP A 829 -8.86 4.64 -17.21
CA ASP A 829 -8.71 3.47 -18.10
C ASP A 829 -9.92 2.54 -17.90
N LYS A 830 -10.85 2.48 -18.87
CA LYS A 830 -12.21 1.93 -18.63
C LYS A 830 -12.89 2.53 -17.38
N GLY A 831 -12.69 3.82 -17.15
CA GLY A 831 -13.36 4.58 -16.09
C GLY A 831 -14.61 5.29 -16.60
N LEU A 832 -15.54 5.59 -15.70
CA LEU A 832 -16.63 6.55 -15.93
C LEU A 832 -16.62 7.60 -14.82
N ILE A 833 -16.65 8.87 -15.19
CA ILE A 833 -17.07 9.95 -14.29
C ILE A 833 -18.40 10.52 -14.80
N THR A 834 -19.39 10.63 -13.92
CA THR A 834 -20.64 11.34 -14.19
C THR A 834 -20.83 12.45 -13.14
N VAL A 835 -20.94 13.71 -13.57
CA VAL A 835 -21.35 14.83 -12.70
C VAL A 835 -22.72 15.29 -13.15
N ASN A 836 -23.75 14.99 -12.34
CA ASN A 836 -25.11 15.40 -12.65
C ASN A 836 -25.28 16.91 -12.40
N ASN A 837 -25.62 17.65 -13.45
CA ASN A 837 -25.91 19.10 -13.46
C ASN A 837 -24.76 20.07 -13.13
N GLY A 838 -23.49 19.65 -13.25
CA GLY A 838 -22.37 20.59 -13.09
C GLY A 838 -21.06 20.24 -13.78
N PRO A 839 -19.98 20.99 -13.45
CA PRO A 839 -18.68 20.88 -14.11
C PRO A 839 -17.86 19.68 -13.63
N LEU A 840 -16.99 19.15 -14.50
CA LEU A 840 -15.92 18.26 -14.05
C LEU A 840 -14.98 18.97 -13.08
N ILE A 841 -14.48 20.16 -13.45
CA ILE A 841 -13.55 20.95 -12.63
C ILE A 841 -14.07 22.38 -12.48
N ASN A 842 -14.26 22.82 -11.24
CA ASN A 842 -14.72 24.16 -10.86
C ASN A 842 -13.62 24.94 -10.14
N LEU A 843 -13.43 26.21 -10.52
CA LEU A 843 -12.54 27.15 -9.83
C LEU A 843 -13.30 28.43 -9.45
N VAL A 844 -13.25 28.77 -8.16
CA VAL A 844 -13.67 30.05 -7.58
C VAL A 844 -12.45 30.65 -6.87
N GLY A 845 -12.04 31.87 -7.24
CA GLY A 845 -10.85 32.52 -6.65
C GLY A 845 -9.52 31.78 -6.85
N SER A 846 -9.48 30.69 -7.63
CA SER A 846 -8.44 29.66 -7.52
C SER A 846 -7.44 29.66 -8.67
N LYS A 847 -6.24 29.13 -8.41
CA LYS A 847 -5.17 28.96 -9.40
C LYS A 847 -4.79 27.48 -9.52
N MET A 848 -4.65 27.01 -10.75
CA MET A 848 -4.21 25.66 -11.06
C MET A 848 -3.10 25.66 -12.12
N LEU A 849 -1.93 25.13 -11.76
CA LEU A 849 -0.83 24.87 -12.68
C LEU A 849 -0.73 23.37 -12.96
N VAL A 850 -0.65 23.01 -14.24
CA VAL A 850 -0.53 21.61 -14.68
C VAL A 850 0.72 21.46 -15.56
N ASP A 851 1.75 20.85 -15.01
CA ASP A 851 2.91 20.36 -15.76
C ASP A 851 2.74 18.86 -15.99
N ALA A 852 1.91 18.49 -16.97
CA ALA A 852 1.61 17.09 -17.28
C ALA A 852 2.75 16.35 -18.00
N ASN A 853 3.97 16.92 -18.08
CA ASN A 853 5.14 16.33 -18.72
C ASN A 853 4.90 15.86 -20.17
N GLY A 854 3.98 16.53 -20.89
CA GLY A 854 3.58 16.22 -22.27
C GLY A 854 2.37 15.29 -22.41
N LEU A 855 1.84 14.75 -21.30
CA LEU A 855 0.54 14.09 -21.25
C LEU A 855 -0.61 15.13 -21.27
N ALA A 856 -1.84 14.67 -21.43
CA ALA A 856 -3.01 15.54 -21.28
C ALA A 856 -3.35 15.78 -19.81
N MET A 857 -3.92 16.97 -19.51
CA MET A 857 -4.45 17.29 -18.17
C MET A 857 -5.53 16.29 -17.72
N ILE A 858 -6.37 15.82 -18.65
CA ILE A 858 -7.35 14.75 -18.44
C ILE A 858 -7.00 13.63 -19.41
N ARG A 859 -6.75 12.43 -18.89
CA ARG A 859 -6.34 11.26 -19.69
C ARG A 859 -7.45 10.21 -19.73
N LEU A 860 -7.88 9.85 -20.93
CA LEU A 860 -8.86 8.79 -21.20
C LEU A 860 -8.20 7.67 -22.00
N SER A 861 -8.47 6.40 -21.66
CA SER A 861 -8.03 5.22 -22.43
C SER A 861 -9.05 4.09 -22.40
N ASN A 862 -8.98 3.18 -23.37
CA ASN A 862 -9.74 1.92 -23.43
C ASN A 862 -11.28 2.04 -23.30
N GLY A 863 -11.87 3.14 -23.78
CA GLY A 863 -13.32 3.37 -23.74
C GLY A 863 -13.84 4.10 -22.50
N SER A 864 -12.96 4.74 -21.74
CA SER A 864 -13.34 5.65 -20.64
C SER A 864 -14.25 6.79 -21.10
N GLN A 865 -15.13 7.23 -20.19
CA GLN A 865 -16.16 8.23 -20.46
C GLN A 865 -16.20 9.31 -19.35
N ILE A 866 -16.60 10.52 -19.73
CA ILE A 866 -16.87 11.63 -18.83
C ILE A 866 -18.18 12.28 -19.26
N ASN A 867 -19.19 12.25 -18.38
CA ASN A 867 -20.53 12.78 -18.60
C ASN A 867 -20.75 13.97 -17.64
N VAL A 868 -20.67 15.20 -18.16
CA VAL A 868 -20.71 16.45 -17.37
C VAL A 868 -21.41 17.56 -18.15
N VAL A 869 -21.83 18.64 -17.48
CA VAL A 869 -22.38 19.83 -18.15
C VAL A 869 -21.28 20.68 -18.76
N ASP A 870 -20.25 21.01 -17.97
CA ASP A 870 -19.05 21.74 -18.39
C ASP A 870 -17.80 20.90 -18.13
N LEU A 871 -16.78 20.97 -18.98
CA LEU A 871 -15.49 20.35 -18.67
C LEU A 871 -14.69 21.17 -17.64
N PHE A 872 -14.77 22.51 -17.74
CA PHE A 872 -14.12 23.44 -16.82
C PHE A 872 -15.05 24.64 -16.58
N ARG A 873 -15.19 25.07 -15.32
CA ARG A 873 -15.89 26.30 -14.93
C ARG A 873 -14.94 27.19 -14.12
N LEU A 874 -14.65 28.39 -14.61
CA LEU A 874 -13.75 29.35 -13.97
C LEU A 874 -14.54 30.62 -13.60
N SER A 875 -14.42 31.05 -12.35
CA SER A 875 -15.10 32.24 -11.82
C SER A 875 -14.18 33.05 -10.91
N THR A 876 -14.54 34.30 -10.59
CA THR A 876 -13.82 35.16 -9.62
C THR A 876 -12.29 35.18 -9.84
N ALA A 877 -11.86 35.67 -11.00
CA ALA A 877 -10.45 35.79 -11.43
C ALA A 877 -9.61 34.49 -11.48
N SER A 878 -10.25 33.32 -11.42
CA SER A 878 -9.58 32.00 -11.45
C SER A 878 -8.76 31.74 -12.72
N LYS A 879 -7.72 30.89 -12.61
CA LYS A 879 -6.76 30.61 -13.70
C LYS A 879 -6.37 29.13 -13.73
N ILE A 880 -6.54 28.48 -14.89
CA ILE A 880 -5.86 27.22 -15.23
C ILE A 880 -4.72 27.54 -16.20
N ASN A 881 -3.54 26.95 -15.99
CA ASN A 881 -2.42 27.04 -16.91
C ASN A 881 -1.77 25.66 -17.11
N VAL A 882 -1.70 25.19 -18.35
CA VAL A 882 -1.08 23.90 -18.72
C VAL A 882 0.27 24.20 -19.37
N VAL A 883 1.37 23.78 -18.73
CA VAL A 883 2.74 24.14 -19.13
C VAL A 883 3.25 23.19 -20.21
N ASN A 884 3.24 21.88 -19.93
CA ASN A 884 3.69 20.84 -20.86
C ASN A 884 2.57 19.81 -21.09
N GLY A 885 1.80 19.99 -22.16
CA GLY A 885 0.73 19.07 -22.55
C GLY A 885 -0.44 19.77 -23.22
N PRO A 886 -1.35 19.04 -23.90
CA PRO A 886 -2.63 19.58 -24.33
C PRO A 886 -3.62 19.63 -23.16
N LEU A 887 -4.54 20.61 -23.18
CA LEU A 887 -5.67 20.68 -22.23
C LEU A 887 -6.58 19.44 -22.35
N VAL A 888 -6.85 19.02 -23.59
CA VAL A 888 -7.55 17.77 -23.93
C VAL A 888 -6.81 17.11 -25.08
N LEU A 889 -6.56 15.79 -24.97
CA LEU A 889 -6.09 14.95 -26.07
C LEU A 889 -7.23 14.00 -26.46
N VAL A 890 -7.46 13.84 -27.77
CA VAL A 890 -8.35 12.83 -28.32
C VAL A 890 -7.53 12.00 -29.30
N ASP A 891 -7.14 10.79 -28.89
CA ASP A 891 -6.35 9.85 -29.66
C ASP A 891 -6.94 8.43 -29.63
N GLY A 892 -6.41 7.54 -30.47
CA GLY A 892 -6.99 6.22 -30.73
C GLY A 892 -8.10 6.23 -31.79
N VAL A 893 -8.56 5.03 -32.17
CA VAL A 893 -9.59 4.83 -33.20
C VAL A 893 -10.97 4.81 -32.55
N GLY A 894 -11.88 5.68 -32.99
CA GLY A 894 -13.26 5.76 -32.48
C GLY A 894 -13.46 6.71 -31.30
N SER A 895 -12.38 7.28 -30.73
CA SER A 895 -12.45 8.30 -29.69
C SER A 895 -13.10 9.59 -30.22
N THR A 896 -14.02 10.16 -29.45
CA THR A 896 -14.76 11.39 -29.81
C THR A 896 -14.78 12.37 -28.65
N LEU A 897 -14.83 13.66 -28.98
CA LEU A 897 -15.18 14.74 -28.06
C LEU A 897 -16.38 15.47 -28.65
N THR A 898 -17.51 15.41 -27.96
CA THR A 898 -18.77 16.02 -28.40
C THR A 898 -19.17 17.10 -27.42
N ALA A 899 -19.41 18.32 -27.92
CA ALA A 899 -19.99 19.40 -27.14
C ALA A 899 -21.33 19.81 -27.78
N SER A 900 -22.43 19.62 -27.06
CA SER A 900 -23.78 20.01 -27.51
C SER A 900 -24.06 21.50 -27.32
N GLY A 901 -23.32 22.16 -26.42
CA GLY A 901 -23.31 23.60 -26.21
C GLY A 901 -22.09 24.28 -26.84
N ALA A 902 -21.72 25.46 -26.33
CA ALA A 902 -20.50 26.13 -26.76
C ALA A 902 -19.25 25.46 -26.17
N LEU A 903 -18.25 25.15 -27.00
CA LEU A 903 -16.95 24.60 -26.56
C LEU A 903 -16.19 25.55 -25.61
N VAL A 904 -16.44 26.85 -25.73
CA VAL A 904 -15.99 27.91 -24.83
C VAL A 904 -17.12 28.93 -24.71
N ASN A 905 -17.48 29.32 -23.49
CA ASN A 905 -18.40 30.43 -23.24
C ASN A 905 -17.74 31.49 -22.35
N PHE A 906 -17.90 32.77 -22.69
CA PHE A 906 -17.36 33.90 -21.94
C PHE A 906 -18.52 34.67 -21.28
N ASN A 907 -18.81 34.35 -20.02
CA ASN A 907 -19.77 35.06 -19.18
C ASN A 907 -19.03 35.98 -18.20
N GLY A 908 -19.46 37.24 -18.07
CA GLY A 908 -18.89 38.20 -17.12
C GLY A 908 -18.78 39.63 -17.68
N SER A 909 -18.30 40.56 -16.85
CA SER A 909 -18.15 41.99 -17.16
C SER A 909 -16.86 42.35 -17.94
N GLY A 910 -16.35 41.41 -18.73
CA GLY A 910 -15.11 41.54 -19.50
C GLY A 910 -13.85 41.05 -18.78
N GLY A 911 -12.70 41.13 -19.46
CA GLY A 911 -11.40 40.68 -18.95
C GLY A 911 -11.09 39.19 -19.12
N SER A 912 -12.10 38.33 -19.30
CA SER A 912 -11.92 36.89 -19.56
C SER A 912 -11.24 36.61 -20.90
N GLN A 913 -10.22 35.74 -20.89
CA GLN A 913 -9.36 35.44 -22.03
C GLN A 913 -9.04 33.94 -22.12
N ILE A 914 -8.87 33.44 -23.34
CA ILE A 914 -8.04 32.27 -23.60
C ILE A 914 -6.78 32.74 -24.31
N ILE A 915 -5.63 32.39 -23.75
CA ILE A 915 -4.30 32.67 -24.30
C ILE A 915 -3.69 31.33 -24.69
N VAL A 916 -3.45 31.13 -25.99
CA VAL A 916 -2.64 30.01 -26.45
C VAL A 916 -1.24 30.54 -26.74
N ASN A 917 -0.22 29.93 -26.11
CA ASN A 917 1.18 30.28 -26.28
C ASN A 917 2.02 29.04 -26.55
N ASN A 918 2.23 28.73 -27.83
CA ASN A 918 3.01 27.58 -28.30
C ASN A 918 3.69 27.89 -29.64
N SER A 919 4.65 27.07 -30.05
CA SER A 919 5.37 27.19 -31.34
C SER A 919 5.17 25.96 -32.23
N ILE A 920 3.95 25.40 -32.23
CA ILE A 920 3.64 24.10 -32.82
C ILE A 920 3.79 24.08 -34.34
N CYS A 921 3.56 25.19 -35.04
CA CYS A 921 3.45 25.21 -36.50
C CYS A 921 4.79 25.12 -37.24
N GLY A 922 5.95 25.25 -36.55
CA GLY A 922 7.28 25.24 -37.18
C GLY A 922 7.54 26.37 -38.19
N GLY A 923 6.65 27.35 -38.23
CA GLY A 923 6.47 28.37 -39.26
C GLY A 923 5.08 29.00 -39.06
N ALA A 924 4.61 29.84 -39.99
CA ALA A 924 3.29 30.45 -39.87
C ALA A 924 2.17 29.39 -39.97
N CYS A 925 1.22 29.43 -39.03
CA CYS A 925 0.04 28.56 -39.04
C CYS A 925 -0.94 28.90 -40.16
N ALA A 926 -1.74 27.93 -40.58
CA ALA A 926 -2.92 28.22 -41.38
C ALA A 926 -3.94 29.00 -40.52
N VAL A 927 -4.69 29.91 -41.14
CA VAL A 927 -5.75 30.69 -40.47
C VAL A 927 -7.08 30.40 -41.12
N THR A 928 -8.01 29.84 -40.35
CA THR A 928 -9.38 29.52 -40.79
C THR A 928 -10.36 30.29 -39.91
N SER A 929 -11.25 31.08 -40.50
CA SER A 929 -12.24 31.91 -39.78
C SER A 929 -11.67 32.78 -38.63
N GLY A 930 -10.40 33.19 -38.75
CA GLY A 930 -9.69 33.98 -37.73
C GLY A 930 -9.02 33.18 -36.60
N ILE A 931 -8.97 31.85 -36.70
CA ILE A 931 -8.33 30.93 -35.74
C ILE A 931 -7.09 30.30 -36.40
N GLN A 932 -5.97 30.29 -35.68
CA GLN A 932 -4.71 29.67 -36.13
C GLN A 932 -4.69 28.17 -35.84
N VAL A 933 -4.33 27.35 -36.84
CA VAL A 933 -4.41 25.88 -36.80
C VAL A 933 -3.19 25.23 -37.46
N SER A 934 -2.82 24.03 -37.01
CA SER A 934 -1.60 23.30 -37.44
C SER A 934 -1.90 21.90 -37.93
N GLY A 935 -1.37 21.56 -39.11
CA GLY A 935 -1.53 20.25 -39.74
C GLY A 935 -2.55 20.28 -40.88
N SER A 936 -2.85 19.10 -41.43
CA SER A 936 -3.88 18.90 -42.44
C SER A 936 -5.22 18.51 -41.80
N ASN A 937 -6.33 18.70 -42.52
CA ASN A 937 -7.67 18.29 -42.11
C ASN A 937 -8.18 19.02 -40.85
N ILE A 938 -8.48 20.32 -40.95
CA ILE A 938 -9.19 21.09 -39.92
C ILE A 938 -10.42 21.74 -40.55
N ALA A 939 -11.59 21.67 -39.90
CA ALA A 939 -12.78 22.44 -40.25
C ALA A 939 -13.24 23.28 -39.05
N ILE A 940 -13.87 24.41 -39.37
CA ILE A 940 -14.47 25.35 -38.43
C ILE A 940 -15.79 25.79 -39.07
N GLY A 941 -16.86 25.86 -38.28
CA GLY A 941 -18.20 26.19 -38.78
C GLY A 941 -18.32 27.63 -39.32
N PRO A 942 -19.44 27.96 -39.99
CA PRO A 942 -19.67 29.29 -40.57
C PRO A 942 -19.89 30.38 -39.51
N ASN A 943 -20.20 30.02 -38.27
CA ASN A 943 -20.43 30.95 -37.17
C ASN A 943 -19.10 31.38 -36.52
N PRO A 944 -18.82 32.69 -36.31
CA PRO A 944 -17.59 33.14 -35.69
C PRO A 944 -17.45 32.69 -34.23
N ILE A 945 -16.29 32.15 -33.83
CA ILE A 945 -15.96 31.91 -32.40
C ILE A 945 -15.49 33.22 -31.74
N LYS A 946 -16.28 34.29 -31.87
CA LYS A 946 -16.07 35.60 -31.23
C LYS A 946 -17.42 36.29 -30.98
N ASN A 947 -17.71 36.61 -29.72
CA ASN A 947 -18.60 37.72 -29.38
C ASN A 947 -17.69 38.95 -29.09
N PRO A 948 -17.68 39.98 -29.96
CA PRO A 948 -16.74 41.10 -29.82
C PRO A 948 -16.84 41.90 -28.52
N GLY A 949 -17.95 41.79 -27.77
CA GLY A 949 -18.19 42.55 -26.54
C GLY A 949 -17.93 41.82 -25.23
N LEU A 950 -17.75 40.48 -25.23
CA LEU A 950 -17.75 39.68 -23.98
C LEU A 950 -16.43 38.95 -23.67
N GLY A 951 -15.60 38.64 -24.67
CA GLY A 951 -14.34 37.91 -24.44
C GLY A 951 -13.56 37.64 -25.72
N SER A 952 -12.36 37.08 -25.59
CA SER A 952 -11.53 36.77 -26.75
C SER A 952 -10.68 35.50 -26.59
N ILE A 953 -10.58 34.76 -27.69
CA ILE A 953 -9.51 33.79 -27.92
C ILE A 953 -8.37 34.54 -28.60
N SER A 954 -7.18 34.48 -28.00
CA SER A 954 -5.96 35.15 -28.43
C SER A 954 -4.84 34.15 -28.65
N VAL A 955 -3.97 34.46 -29.63
CA VAL A 955 -2.80 33.66 -30.00
C VAL A 955 -1.58 34.57 -30.06
N SER A 956 -0.48 34.14 -29.45
CA SER A 956 0.66 35.00 -29.10
C SER A 956 1.62 35.33 -30.26
N GLY A 957 1.46 34.70 -31.43
CA GLY A 957 2.31 34.94 -32.60
C GLY A 957 1.71 34.37 -33.88
N THR A 958 2.46 34.34 -34.98
CA THR A 958 2.02 33.71 -36.25
C THR A 958 2.15 32.19 -36.26
N ASN A 959 2.90 31.61 -35.31
CA ASN A 959 3.37 30.23 -35.34
C ASN A 959 2.71 29.33 -34.27
N THR A 960 1.61 29.82 -33.68
CA THR A 960 0.90 29.23 -32.54
C THR A 960 -0.44 28.63 -32.99
N ALA A 961 -0.72 27.37 -32.69
CA ALA A 961 -1.98 26.74 -33.09
C ALA A 961 -2.92 26.48 -31.92
N VAL A 962 -4.21 26.77 -32.14
CA VAL A 962 -5.33 26.43 -31.25
C VAL A 962 -5.79 24.99 -31.46
N ILE A 963 -5.75 24.50 -32.70
CA ILE A 963 -6.08 23.12 -33.08
C ILE A 963 -4.89 22.49 -33.80
N ARG A 964 -4.51 21.27 -33.41
CA ARG A 964 -3.48 20.45 -34.05
C ARG A 964 -4.02 19.06 -34.37
N THR A 965 -3.74 18.57 -35.57
CA THR A 965 -4.07 17.20 -36.01
C THR A 965 -2.82 16.35 -36.26
N THR A 966 -2.97 15.04 -36.10
CA THR A 966 -1.95 14.02 -36.42
C THR A 966 -2.64 12.75 -36.94
N ASN A 967 -1.85 11.85 -37.56
CA ASN A 967 -2.21 10.44 -37.81
C ASN A 967 -3.54 10.16 -38.55
N GLY A 968 -3.98 11.05 -39.46
CA GLY A 968 -5.00 10.73 -40.46
C GLY A 968 -6.46 10.93 -40.06
N GLY A 969 -6.75 11.75 -39.05
CA GLY A 969 -8.12 12.14 -38.71
C GLY A 969 -8.90 12.72 -39.90
N VAL A 970 -10.19 12.34 -40.02
CA VAL A 970 -11.09 12.73 -41.11
C VAL A 970 -11.88 13.97 -40.74
N VAL A 971 -12.09 14.85 -41.71
CA VAL A 971 -12.89 16.08 -41.56
C VAL A 971 -13.79 16.24 -42.79
N ASN A 972 -15.09 16.43 -42.56
CA ASN A 972 -16.08 16.73 -43.59
C ASN A 972 -16.47 18.21 -43.55
N ILE A 973 -16.74 18.79 -44.71
CA ILE A 973 -17.23 20.17 -44.86
C ILE A 973 -18.61 20.07 -45.52
N LEU A 974 -19.64 20.58 -44.84
CA LEU A 974 -20.89 20.96 -45.48
C LEU A 974 -20.83 22.47 -45.74
N ALA A 975 -20.95 22.85 -47.01
CA ALA A 975 -21.15 24.25 -47.40
C ALA A 975 -22.60 24.69 -47.06
N PRO A 976 -22.85 26.00 -46.89
CA PRO A 976 -24.19 26.56 -46.91
C PRO A 976 -24.84 26.44 -48.29
#